data_AF-A0AAE6TUQ6-F1
#
_entry.id   AF-A0AAE6TUQ6-F1
#
_cell.length_a   1.000
_cell.length_b   1.000
_cell.length_c   1.000
_cell.angle_alpha   90.00
_cell.angle_beta   90.00
_cell.angle_gamma   90.00
#
_symmetry.space_group_name_H-M   'P 1'
#
loop_
_entity.id
_entity.type
_entity.pdbx_description
1 polymer ?
#
loop_
_entity_poly.entity_id
_entity_poly.type
_entity_poly.pdbx_seq_one_letter_code
_entity_poly.pdbx_strand_id
1 'polypeptide(L)'
;MPAVGGWLAAVWTGASAAGAVGASLLKLAVGLAINMAVAKVTAPKGPRPQELQTELRSSNAQRIRHLGRVRASGTVMFWDWANLRDFTEPPGGWWDNIKWRIGKRRLYKLIAVAEGGMDAVHQWYLDGDPVDVDADGWVTSEPWNRAGIRLQFRKGVEGDQWDGGDWPELRAAFPDQWTVNHRLRGVGTILATFDAVGGNDIAEIYGGGEPEVSALIQGAGAYWAADGSTINGRNPAVHLSDVMANPAYGALTTNDIDLALLGVARTDCNALVPTDGGTRTRYQSGISYALSDSLKDTAQKLLDAMGGRAWITPEGKLAVAAGVWSAPTVTIEERHIVEMEYGAGTERINRVTTLVPTFVAPQVRWQEATADPVEDADAIAKWGEGQPKGVDLLAVQHHGQAAHICKQMLARMNPDRRMTIKLRAFGLRLIGERVVRVNLPRLGLAGVPFWIDNLAFDGTNVTVDLIEADPASFDWTAEEEGEPPAILTPVDRGTAGRATAITSVSLITNDGPPYIRIEGTLTAQAGDNLMAQFRRTGSPLAWTDMIAEAASGGGFSFRTMPLGDLSEYDFRVFFGRYENSSGGRELRMQSVPVEVIGVDVVANGNPPDEPVVLSASGSAGDDLVVMFTVDLGANYHRTGLYRAAPGAPFGSAALVKWSYDQSSQVTMTAPIPPSGGRYWLRSENQSQVASDPVEVGNYPA
;
A
#
# COMPACT_ATOMS: atom_id res chain seq x y z
N MET A 1 31.33 34.73 -12.42
CA MET A 1 29.92 34.87 -12.01
C MET A 1 29.38 36.17 -12.57
N PRO A 2 28.49 36.15 -13.57
CA PRO A 2 27.74 37.34 -13.95
C PRO A 2 26.24 37.19 -13.68
N ALA A 3 25.76 38.12 -12.86
CA ALA A 3 24.43 38.73 -12.75
C ALA A 3 23.18 37.98 -13.27
N VAL A 4 22.44 37.42 -12.33
CA VAL A 4 20.98 37.21 -12.40
C VAL A 4 20.34 38.40 -11.69
N GLY A 5 19.45 39.14 -12.36
CA GLY A 5 18.68 40.19 -11.69
C GLY A 5 18.11 41.23 -12.63
N GLY A 6 16.82 41.12 -12.93
CA GLY A 6 16.04 42.20 -13.51
C GLY A 6 14.76 41.71 -14.12
N TRP A 7 13.68 41.61 -13.34
CA TRP A 7 12.29 41.85 -13.79
C TRP A 7 11.37 42.05 -12.56
N LEU A 8 11.46 43.25 -11.98
CA LEU A 8 10.38 44.05 -11.38
C LEU A 8 10.95 45.46 -11.17
N ALA A 9 10.89 46.29 -12.22
CA ALA A 9 11.09 47.73 -12.11
C ALA A 9 10.41 48.44 -13.29
N ALA A 10 9.09 48.40 -13.31
CA ALA A 10 8.24 49.49 -13.78
C ALA A 10 6.77 49.10 -13.55
N VAL A 11 5.96 50.07 -13.14
CA VAL A 11 4.52 49.98 -12.85
C VAL A 11 4.16 49.45 -11.44
N TRP A 12 4.55 50.20 -10.39
CA TRP A 12 3.63 50.76 -9.36
C TRP A 12 4.42 51.45 -8.21
N THR A 13 4.85 52.69 -8.42
CA THR A 13 5.00 53.70 -7.35
C THR A 13 4.81 55.07 -7.99
N GLY A 14 3.63 55.68 -7.81
CA GLY A 14 3.27 56.90 -8.54
C GLY A 14 2.02 57.62 -8.05
N ALA A 15 1.80 57.69 -6.74
CA ALA A 15 1.06 58.78 -6.10
C ALA A 15 1.97 59.24 -4.95
N SER A 16 2.42 60.48 -4.80
CA SER A 16 1.90 61.79 -5.18
C SER A 16 3.02 62.83 -5.05
N ALA A 17 3.12 63.80 -5.98
CA ALA A 17 3.34 65.24 -5.73
C ALA A 17 3.92 65.98 -6.96
N ALA A 18 3.21 67.04 -7.36
CA ALA A 18 3.70 68.26 -8.02
C ALA A 18 4.22 68.18 -9.49
N GLY A 19 3.32 68.54 -10.42
CA GLY A 19 3.50 69.64 -11.38
C GLY A 19 4.66 69.61 -12.39
N ALA A 20 4.35 69.30 -13.65
CA ALA A 20 4.63 70.16 -14.82
C ALA A 20 4.25 69.45 -16.13
N VAL A 21 3.60 70.20 -17.00
CA VAL A 21 3.18 69.86 -18.35
C VAL A 21 4.39 69.62 -19.26
N GLY A 22 4.38 68.56 -20.08
CA GLY A 22 5.24 68.49 -21.27
C GLY A 22 5.76 67.10 -21.65
N ALA A 23 5.11 66.48 -22.64
CA ALA A 23 5.66 65.50 -23.59
C ALA A 23 6.64 64.43 -23.05
N SER A 24 6.13 63.32 -22.52
CA SER A 24 6.93 62.12 -22.24
C SER A 24 6.74 61.05 -23.33
N LEU A 25 7.79 60.85 -24.11
CA LEU A 25 8.00 59.80 -25.11
C LEU A 25 7.62 58.41 -24.58
N LEU A 26 6.65 57.79 -25.25
CA LEU A 26 6.21 56.41 -25.03
C LEU A 26 7.24 55.42 -25.63
N LYS A 27 8.31 55.12 -24.90
CA LYS A 27 9.17 53.96 -25.17
C LYS A 27 8.55 52.71 -24.51
N LEU A 28 7.57 52.10 -25.18
CA LEU A 28 7.06 50.77 -24.82
C LEU A 28 8.09 49.71 -25.24
N ALA A 29 9.10 49.47 -24.40
CA ALA A 29 9.92 48.27 -24.48
C ALA A 29 9.12 47.09 -23.89
N VAL A 30 8.14 46.58 -24.63
CA VAL A 30 7.47 45.31 -24.29
C VAL A 30 8.38 44.17 -24.76
N GLY A 31 9.49 43.97 -24.06
CA GLY A 31 10.32 42.78 -24.21
C GLY A 31 9.75 41.66 -23.35
N LEU A 32 8.64 41.05 -23.75
CA LEU A 32 8.10 39.84 -23.13
C LEU A 32 8.60 38.61 -23.90
N ALA A 33 9.92 38.35 -23.81
CA ALA A 33 10.51 37.09 -24.26
C ALA A 33 10.30 36.02 -23.16
N ILE A 34 9.35 35.11 -23.37
CA ILE A 34 9.10 33.98 -22.45
C ILE A 34 9.94 32.79 -22.92
N ASN A 35 11.23 32.80 -22.59
CA ASN A 35 12.09 31.63 -22.74
C ASN A 35 11.91 30.66 -21.55
N MET A 36 10.78 29.94 -21.55
CA MET A 36 10.42 28.96 -20.51
C MET A 36 11.22 27.65 -20.56
N ALA A 37 11.75 27.26 -21.72
CA ALA A 37 12.43 25.96 -21.88
C ALA A 37 13.78 25.86 -21.14
N VAL A 38 14.45 26.99 -20.89
CA VAL A 38 15.74 27.04 -20.17
C VAL A 38 15.55 27.34 -18.67
N ALA A 39 14.53 28.15 -18.31
CA ALA A 39 14.30 28.58 -16.92
C ALA A 39 13.93 27.44 -15.96
N LYS A 40 13.37 26.33 -16.46
CA LYS A 40 13.03 25.16 -15.64
C LYS A 40 14.22 24.45 -15.00
N VAL A 41 15.42 24.61 -15.55
CA VAL A 41 16.61 23.90 -15.07
C VAL A 41 17.13 24.50 -13.75
N THR A 42 16.71 25.71 -13.40
CA THR A 42 17.28 26.48 -12.27
C THR A 42 16.24 27.16 -11.36
N ALA A 43 14.94 26.92 -11.54
CA ALA A 43 13.89 27.55 -10.73
C ALA A 43 13.85 27.00 -9.29
N PRO A 44 13.58 27.86 -8.28
CA PRO A 44 13.44 27.43 -6.89
C PRO A 44 12.27 26.45 -6.75
N LYS A 45 12.55 25.32 -6.10
CA LYS A 45 11.61 24.20 -5.94
C LYS A 45 10.73 24.49 -4.72
N GLY A 46 9.48 24.90 -4.95
CA GLY A 46 8.44 24.79 -3.92
C GLY A 46 8.29 23.34 -3.42
N PRO A 47 7.51 23.08 -2.36
CA PRO A 47 7.52 21.80 -1.65
C PRO A 47 7.26 20.65 -2.59
N ARG A 48 8.13 19.64 -2.53
CA ARG A 48 8.00 18.45 -3.39
C ARG A 48 6.85 17.58 -2.89
N PRO A 49 6.03 16.98 -3.78
CA PRO A 49 4.91 16.13 -3.37
C PRO A 49 5.28 15.04 -2.36
N GLN A 50 6.48 14.46 -2.45
CA GLN A 50 6.92 13.41 -1.54
C GLN A 50 7.23 13.94 -0.12
N GLU A 51 7.74 15.16 0.00
CA GLU A 51 8.02 15.82 1.30
C GLU A 51 6.74 16.16 2.05
N LEU A 52 5.63 16.29 1.31
CA LEU A 52 4.32 16.57 1.88
C LEU A 52 3.60 15.32 2.39
N GLN A 53 4.16 14.13 2.19
CA GLN A 53 3.57 12.87 2.68
C GLN A 53 3.97 12.55 4.12
N THR A 54 4.96 13.25 4.65
CA THR A 54 5.46 13.06 6.01
C THR A 54 4.84 14.09 6.96
N GLU A 55 4.66 13.70 8.22
CA GLU A 55 4.13 14.58 9.24
C GLU A 55 5.16 15.66 9.61
N LEU A 56 4.74 16.93 9.62
CA LEU A 56 5.59 18.03 10.08
C LEU A 56 5.34 18.37 11.54
N ARG A 57 6.43 18.39 12.34
CA ARG A 57 6.44 18.89 13.72
C ARG A 57 7.33 20.13 13.79
N SER A 58 6.76 21.28 13.45
CA SER A 58 7.45 22.57 13.48
C SER A 58 6.55 23.65 14.04
N SER A 59 7.11 24.55 14.85
CA SER A 59 6.38 25.70 15.41
C SER A 59 6.07 26.77 14.35
N ASN A 60 6.77 26.76 13.22
CA ASN A 60 6.57 27.71 12.12
C ASN A 60 6.42 26.94 10.80
N ALA A 61 5.46 26.02 10.75
CA ALA A 61 5.14 25.30 9.54
C ALA A 61 4.44 26.21 8.52
N GLN A 62 4.75 26.01 7.24
CA GLN A 62 4.13 26.76 6.15
C GLN A 62 2.69 26.30 5.94
N ARG A 63 1.81 27.26 5.58
CA ARG A 63 0.43 26.96 5.18
C ARG A 63 0.44 26.44 3.74
N ILE A 64 -0.04 25.22 3.54
CA ILE A 64 -0.03 24.55 2.24
C ILE A 64 -1.46 24.43 1.73
N ARG A 65 -1.67 24.86 0.49
CA ARG A 65 -2.93 24.70 -0.22
C ARG A 65 -2.80 23.56 -1.22
N HIS A 66 -3.84 22.74 -1.28
CA HIS A 66 -3.91 21.57 -2.15
C HIS A 66 -5.04 21.75 -3.17
N LEU A 67 -4.76 21.55 -4.46
CA LEU A 67 -5.74 21.59 -5.54
C LEU A 67 -5.69 20.28 -6.33
N GLY A 68 -6.87 19.74 -6.66
CA GLY A 68 -6.97 18.42 -7.32
C GLY A 68 -6.79 17.26 -6.34
N ARG A 69 -6.34 16.11 -6.83
CA ARG A 69 -6.07 14.94 -5.98
C ARG A 69 -4.60 14.93 -5.61
N VAL A 70 -4.27 14.88 -4.33
CA VAL A 70 -2.88 14.83 -3.88
C VAL A 70 -2.77 13.94 -2.66
N ARG A 71 -1.66 13.22 -2.52
CA ARG A 71 -1.34 12.54 -1.27
C ARG A 71 -0.61 13.53 -0.37
N ALA A 72 -1.18 13.79 0.80
CA ALA A 72 -0.64 14.75 1.75
C ALA A 72 -0.80 14.22 3.18
N SER A 73 0.18 14.52 4.00
CA SER A 73 0.07 14.68 5.44
C SER A 73 0.08 16.17 5.74
N GLY A 74 0.27 16.53 7.00
CA GLY A 74 0.21 17.92 7.42
C GLY A 74 1.03 18.21 8.66
N THR A 75 0.77 19.37 9.23
CA THR A 75 1.43 19.81 10.46
C THR A 75 0.68 19.29 11.67
N VAL A 76 1.38 18.66 12.60
CA VAL A 76 0.80 18.19 13.86
C VAL A 76 0.50 19.40 14.75
N MET A 77 -0.78 19.62 15.02
CA MET A 77 -1.31 20.74 15.80
C MET A 77 -1.59 20.37 17.26
N PHE A 78 -1.91 19.10 17.51
CA PHE A 78 -2.11 18.57 18.84
C PHE A 78 -1.58 17.14 18.91
N TRP A 79 -0.90 16.84 20.02
CA TRP A 79 -0.33 15.53 20.29
C TRP A 79 -0.32 15.33 21.81
N ASP A 80 -1.19 14.46 22.33
CA ASP A 80 -1.14 14.08 23.76
C ASP A 80 -1.89 12.76 24.01
N TRP A 81 -1.59 12.13 25.14
CA TRP A 81 -2.19 10.88 25.61
C TRP A 81 -3.33 11.11 26.59
N ALA A 82 -4.50 10.55 26.32
CA ALA A 82 -5.61 10.50 27.25
C ALA A 82 -5.73 9.12 27.89
N ASN A 83 -6.12 9.09 29.16
CA ASN A 83 -6.53 7.86 29.83
C ASN A 83 -8.05 7.69 29.67
N LEU A 84 -8.49 6.69 28.92
CA LEU A 84 -9.90 6.32 28.87
C LEU A 84 -10.26 5.62 30.18
N ARG A 85 -11.00 6.31 31.05
CA ARG A 85 -11.63 5.69 32.22
C ARG A 85 -13.02 5.21 31.82
N ASP A 86 -13.17 3.90 31.65
CA ASP A 86 -14.50 3.31 31.49
C ASP A 86 -15.17 3.24 32.88
N PHE A 87 -16.20 4.06 33.09
CA PHE A 87 -16.92 4.17 34.38
C PHE A 87 -18.22 3.33 34.41
N THR A 88 -18.47 2.51 33.39
CA THR A 88 -19.80 1.90 33.20
C THR A 88 -20.04 0.60 33.98
N GLU A 89 -19.04 -0.01 34.63
CA GLU A 89 -19.25 -1.18 35.51
C GLU A 89 -18.52 -1.05 36.86
N PRO A 90 -19.17 -1.37 38.00
CA PRO A 90 -18.50 -1.42 39.30
C PRO A 90 -17.47 -2.57 39.33
N PRO A 91 -16.25 -2.36 39.86
CA PRO A 91 -15.20 -3.38 39.83
C PRO A 91 -15.55 -4.59 40.70
N GLY A 92 -15.78 -5.73 40.06
CA GLY A 92 -16.08 -7.01 40.70
C GLY A 92 -14.83 -7.83 41.02
N GLY A 93 -14.04 -7.42 42.02
CA GLY A 93 -12.97 -8.26 42.60
C GLY A 93 -11.56 -7.66 42.54
N TRP A 94 -10.64 -8.21 43.34
CA TRP A 94 -9.28 -7.69 43.51
C TRP A 94 -8.47 -7.69 42.20
N TRP A 95 -8.71 -8.65 41.30
CA TRP A 95 -8.06 -8.72 39.99
C TRP A 95 -8.61 -7.73 38.96
N ASP A 96 -9.92 -7.42 38.99
CA ASP A 96 -10.52 -6.40 38.12
C ASP A 96 -10.01 -5.00 38.47
N ASN A 97 -9.73 -4.74 39.75
CA ASN A 97 -9.15 -3.46 40.20
C ASN A 97 -7.73 -3.18 39.67
N ILE A 98 -6.97 -4.20 39.26
CA ILE A 98 -5.62 -4.04 38.68
C ILE A 98 -5.71 -3.70 37.18
N LYS A 99 -6.60 -4.36 36.43
CA LYS A 99 -6.93 -3.95 35.04
C LYS A 99 -7.59 -2.56 35.00
N TRP A 100 -8.44 -2.25 35.98
CA TRP A 100 -9.13 -0.96 36.13
C TRP A 100 -8.17 0.22 36.39
N ARG A 101 -6.99 -0.03 36.97
CA ARG A 101 -5.95 1.01 37.18
C ARG A 101 -5.06 1.27 35.97
N ILE A 102 -5.05 0.39 34.98
CA ILE A 102 -4.36 0.60 33.70
C ILE A 102 -5.45 0.95 32.67
N GLY A 103 -5.99 2.16 32.78
CA GLY A 103 -6.94 2.67 31.78
C GLY A 103 -6.35 2.53 30.38
N LYS A 104 -7.17 2.17 29.38
CA LYS A 104 -6.73 2.15 27.99
C LYS A 104 -6.21 3.55 27.64
N ARG A 105 -4.92 3.66 27.35
CA ARG A 105 -4.30 4.92 26.94
C ARG A 105 -4.55 5.10 25.45
N ARG A 106 -5.09 6.24 25.05
CA ARG A 106 -5.31 6.60 23.65
C ARG A 106 -4.49 7.84 23.32
N LEU A 107 -3.66 7.76 22.29
CA LEU A 107 -2.97 8.90 21.71
C LEU A 107 -3.94 9.63 20.80
N TYR A 108 -4.05 10.95 20.94
CA TYR A 108 -4.77 11.82 20.01
C TYR A 108 -3.75 12.64 19.23
N LYS A 109 -3.81 12.52 17.90
CA LYS A 109 -2.99 13.27 16.96
C LYS A 109 -3.90 14.07 16.03
N LEU A 110 -3.85 15.40 16.14
CA LEU A 110 -4.54 16.30 15.23
C LEU A 110 -3.55 16.87 14.21
N ILE A 111 -3.84 16.67 12.93
CA ILE A 111 -3.01 17.09 11.81
C ILE A 111 -3.76 18.13 10.99
N ALA A 112 -3.17 19.30 10.78
CA ALA A 112 -3.66 20.31 9.84
C ALA A 112 -3.06 20.05 8.46
N VAL A 113 -3.90 19.68 7.50
CA VAL A 113 -3.47 19.20 6.18
C VAL A 113 -3.61 20.30 5.13
N ALA A 114 -4.81 20.86 4.98
CA ALA A 114 -5.16 21.65 3.80
C ALA A 114 -5.66 23.06 4.13
N GLU A 115 -4.95 24.08 3.68
CA GLU A 115 -5.38 25.48 3.76
C GLU A 115 -6.47 25.79 2.72
N GLY A 116 -7.57 26.39 3.18
CA GLY A 116 -8.81 26.57 2.43
C GLY A 116 -9.66 25.29 2.32
N GLY A 117 -9.33 24.27 3.12
CA GLY A 117 -10.09 23.04 3.27
C GLY A 117 -9.71 21.90 2.33
N MET A 118 -10.39 20.76 2.51
CA MET A 118 -10.35 19.58 1.65
C MET A 118 -11.77 19.04 1.45
N ASP A 119 -12.05 18.47 0.28
CA ASP A 119 -13.39 18.01 -0.08
C ASP A 119 -13.68 16.59 0.42
N ALA A 120 -12.71 15.68 0.25
CA ALA A 120 -12.85 14.26 0.60
C ALA A 120 -11.50 13.58 0.81
N VAL A 121 -11.51 12.46 1.53
CA VAL A 121 -10.39 11.51 1.62
C VAL A 121 -10.73 10.26 0.81
N HIS A 122 -9.87 9.88 -0.12
CA HIS A 122 -10.05 8.72 -1.00
C HIS A 122 -9.36 7.45 -0.49
N GLN A 123 -8.18 7.58 0.11
CA GLN A 123 -7.40 6.47 0.64
C GLN A 123 -6.57 6.94 1.82
N TRP A 124 -6.52 6.14 2.88
CA TRP A 124 -5.66 6.38 4.04
C TRP A 124 -4.36 5.59 3.90
N TYR A 125 -3.29 6.14 4.47
CA TYR A 125 -1.99 5.50 4.54
C TYR A 125 -1.41 5.60 5.95
N LEU A 126 -0.92 4.48 6.48
CA LEU A 126 -0.17 4.39 7.73
C LEU A 126 1.23 3.88 7.41
N ASP A 127 2.28 4.60 7.83
CA ASP A 127 3.69 4.29 7.53
C ASP A 127 3.97 4.02 6.04
N GLY A 128 3.24 4.70 5.17
CA GLY A 128 3.36 4.55 3.73
C GLY A 128 2.47 3.48 3.10
N ASP A 129 1.86 2.60 3.91
CA ASP A 129 1.01 1.49 3.47
C ASP A 129 -0.48 1.87 3.45
N PRO A 130 -1.22 1.52 2.38
CA PRO A 130 -2.64 1.83 2.29
C PRO A 130 -3.42 1.05 3.34
N VAL A 131 -4.37 1.72 3.99
CA VAL A 131 -5.29 1.12 4.95
C VAL A 131 -6.74 1.46 4.62
N ASP A 132 -7.61 0.52 4.90
CA ASP A 132 -9.07 0.65 4.76
C ASP A 132 -9.68 1.05 6.10
N VAL A 133 -10.70 1.90 6.03
CA VAL A 133 -11.45 2.38 7.18
C VAL A 133 -12.93 2.09 7.01
N ASP A 134 -13.61 1.78 8.11
CA ASP A 134 -15.06 1.65 8.13
C ASP A 134 -15.77 3.02 8.11
N ALA A 135 -17.11 2.99 8.15
CA ALA A 135 -17.93 4.21 8.12
C ALA A 135 -17.74 5.11 9.36
N ASP A 136 -17.30 4.53 10.49
CA ASP A 136 -17.05 5.25 11.74
C ASP A 136 -15.59 5.73 11.85
N GLY A 137 -14.73 5.36 10.89
CA GLY A 137 -13.33 5.73 10.78
C GLY A 137 -12.35 4.72 11.39
N TRP A 138 -12.79 3.52 11.79
CA TRP A 138 -11.88 2.50 12.34
C TRP A 138 -11.12 1.78 11.24
N VAL A 139 -9.82 1.60 11.46
CA VAL A 139 -8.96 0.88 10.51
C VAL A 139 -9.26 -0.62 10.57
N THR A 140 -9.58 -1.21 9.42
CA THR A 140 -9.93 -2.65 9.31
C THR A 140 -8.80 -3.51 8.76
N SER A 141 -7.74 -2.90 8.20
CA SER A 141 -6.60 -3.61 7.62
C SER A 141 -5.67 -4.20 8.69
N GLU A 142 -5.22 -5.44 8.49
CA GLU A 142 -4.16 -6.04 9.33
C GLU A 142 -2.80 -5.40 9.04
N PRO A 143 -1.89 -5.28 10.04
CA PRO A 143 -2.04 -5.65 11.46
C PRO A 143 -2.75 -4.57 12.32
N TRP A 144 -3.10 -3.43 11.73
CA TRP A 144 -3.58 -2.21 12.39
C TRP A 144 -4.95 -2.36 13.06
N ASN A 145 -5.80 -3.24 12.55
CA ASN A 145 -7.12 -3.56 13.10
C ASN A 145 -7.09 -4.00 14.59
N ARG A 146 -5.95 -4.53 15.07
CA ARG A 146 -5.78 -4.96 16.46
C ARG A 146 -5.49 -3.82 17.44
N ALA A 147 -5.12 -2.63 16.94
CA ALA A 147 -4.66 -1.52 17.76
C ALA A 147 -5.69 -0.38 17.93
N GLY A 148 -6.97 -0.63 17.62
CA GLY A 148 -8.04 0.35 17.85
C GLY A 148 -7.72 1.71 17.20
N ILE A 149 -7.20 1.69 15.98
CA ILE A 149 -6.83 2.92 15.26
C ILE A 149 -8.08 3.50 14.63
N ARG A 150 -8.30 4.79 14.85
CA ARG A 150 -9.39 5.55 14.23
C ARG A 150 -8.84 6.75 13.48
N LEU A 151 -9.22 6.87 12.21
CA LEU A 151 -8.84 7.96 11.32
C LEU A 151 -10.11 8.69 10.86
N GLN A 152 -10.18 9.97 11.19
CA GLN A 152 -11.29 10.84 10.82
C GLN A 152 -10.77 12.10 10.16
N PHE A 153 -11.59 12.70 9.30
CA PHE A 153 -11.25 13.97 8.66
C PHE A 153 -12.39 14.98 8.84
N ARG A 154 -12.01 16.26 8.84
CA ARG A 154 -12.92 17.39 8.76
C ARG A 154 -12.52 18.27 7.58
N LYS A 155 -13.51 18.71 6.82
CA LYS A 155 -13.30 19.41 5.55
C LYS A 155 -12.63 20.77 5.72
N GLY A 156 -13.05 21.57 6.71
CA GLY A 156 -12.49 22.91 6.90
C GLY A 156 -12.88 23.88 5.79
N VAL A 157 -14.06 23.73 5.17
CA VAL A 157 -14.52 24.54 4.03
C VAL A 157 -15.58 25.54 4.49
N GLU A 158 -15.62 26.73 3.88
CA GLU A 158 -16.59 27.75 4.28
C GLU A 158 -18.01 27.26 4.00
N GLY A 159 -18.89 27.32 5.01
CA GLY A 159 -20.23 26.75 4.95
C GLY A 159 -20.33 25.23 5.19
N ASP A 160 -19.22 24.49 5.18
CA ASP A 160 -19.17 23.05 5.48
C ASP A 160 -17.98 22.70 6.41
N GLN A 161 -18.27 22.57 7.70
CA GLN A 161 -17.26 22.30 8.74
C GLN A 161 -16.11 23.32 8.78
N TRP A 162 -16.43 24.61 8.64
CA TRP A 162 -15.46 25.71 8.55
C TRP A 162 -14.44 25.78 9.69
N ASP A 163 -14.87 25.53 10.92
CA ASP A 163 -13.98 25.42 12.08
C ASP A 163 -13.39 23.99 12.12
N GLY A 164 -12.31 23.77 11.37
CA GLY A 164 -11.68 22.45 11.20
C GLY A 164 -11.11 21.85 12.49
N GLY A 165 -10.87 22.66 13.52
CA GLY A 165 -10.35 22.23 14.83
C GLY A 165 -11.42 21.80 15.83
N ASP A 166 -12.71 21.98 15.53
CA ASP A 166 -13.79 21.62 16.45
C ASP A 166 -14.02 20.09 16.51
N TRP A 167 -13.17 19.36 17.22
CA TRP A 167 -13.30 17.93 17.42
C TRP A 167 -13.93 17.62 18.78
N PRO A 168 -15.21 17.15 18.86
CA PRO A 168 -15.88 16.89 20.13
C PRO A 168 -15.14 15.85 20.99
N GLU A 169 -14.59 14.81 20.36
CA GLU A 169 -13.82 13.75 21.04
C GLU A 169 -12.52 14.29 21.64
N LEU A 170 -11.83 15.17 20.91
CA LEU A 170 -10.62 15.84 21.41
C LEU A 170 -10.93 16.79 22.57
N ARG A 171 -12.02 17.57 22.46
CA ARG A 171 -12.49 18.46 23.53
C ARG A 171 -12.95 17.70 24.78
N ALA A 172 -13.55 16.51 24.61
CA ALA A 172 -13.97 15.67 25.71
C ALA A 172 -12.77 15.03 26.43
N ALA A 173 -11.74 14.63 25.68
CA ALA A 173 -10.52 14.06 26.24
C ALA A 173 -9.62 15.11 26.91
N PHE A 174 -9.56 16.32 26.37
CA PHE A 174 -8.67 17.41 26.84
C PHE A 174 -9.40 18.76 26.97
N PRO A 175 -10.37 18.91 27.89
CA PRO A 175 -11.19 20.11 27.98
C PRO A 175 -10.39 21.38 28.30
N ASP A 176 -9.28 21.26 29.04
CA ASP A 176 -8.44 22.39 29.45
C ASP A 176 -7.38 22.76 28.41
N GLN A 177 -6.99 21.83 27.53
CA GLN A 177 -5.96 22.07 26.50
C GLN A 177 -6.59 22.40 25.14
N TRP A 178 -7.68 21.74 24.77
CA TRP A 178 -8.36 21.94 23.49
C TRP A 178 -9.81 22.41 23.71
N THR A 179 -9.99 23.73 23.65
CA THR A 179 -11.30 24.39 23.79
C THR A 179 -11.92 24.77 22.44
N VAL A 180 -13.19 25.21 22.45
CA VAL A 180 -13.92 25.75 21.27
C VAL A 180 -13.22 26.95 20.59
N ASN A 181 -12.24 27.57 21.25
CA ASN A 181 -11.46 28.67 20.68
C ASN A 181 -10.35 28.17 19.74
N HIS A 182 -9.97 26.89 19.80
CA HIS A 182 -9.00 26.26 18.89
C HIS A 182 -9.70 25.85 17.59
N ARG A 183 -10.08 26.85 16.79
CA ARG A 183 -11.02 26.65 15.68
C ARG A 183 -10.39 26.08 14.42
N LEU A 184 -9.10 26.33 14.16
CA LEU A 184 -8.44 26.04 12.87
C LEU A 184 -9.35 26.33 11.68
N ARG A 185 -9.79 27.58 11.61
CA ARG A 185 -10.80 28.03 10.67
C ARG A 185 -10.25 28.01 9.24
N GLY A 186 -11.01 27.42 8.32
CA GLY A 186 -10.63 27.30 6.93
C GLY A 186 -9.50 26.30 6.67
N VAL A 187 -9.25 25.38 7.62
CA VAL A 187 -8.20 24.37 7.50
C VAL A 187 -8.81 22.98 7.58
N GLY A 188 -8.55 22.16 6.57
CA GLY A 188 -8.89 20.74 6.59
C GLY A 188 -7.99 20.00 7.57
N THR A 189 -8.59 19.24 8.48
CA THR A 189 -7.86 18.53 9.54
C THR A 189 -8.13 17.03 9.50
N ILE A 190 -7.15 16.25 9.95
CA ILE A 190 -7.25 14.82 10.20
C ILE A 190 -7.06 14.60 11.70
N LEU A 191 -7.99 13.88 12.33
CA LEU A 191 -7.84 13.38 13.69
C LEU A 191 -7.54 11.89 13.61
N ALA A 192 -6.34 11.51 14.07
CA ALA A 192 -5.93 10.13 14.22
C ALA A 192 -5.86 9.78 15.70
N THR A 193 -6.49 8.67 16.09
CA THR A 193 -6.41 8.15 17.45
C THR A 193 -5.85 6.74 17.46
N PHE A 194 -4.91 6.48 18.37
CA PHE A 194 -4.21 5.21 18.50
C PHE A 194 -4.37 4.66 19.90
N ASP A 195 -4.91 3.45 20.05
CA ASP A 195 -4.94 2.77 21.35
C ASP A 195 -3.60 2.14 21.68
N ALA A 196 -3.22 2.23 22.95
CA ALA A 196 -2.07 1.52 23.47
C ALA A 196 -2.33 0.01 23.47
N VAL A 197 -1.39 -0.73 22.89
CA VAL A 197 -1.40 -2.20 22.84
C VAL A 197 -0.51 -2.78 23.94
N GLY A 198 -0.77 -4.04 24.31
CA GLY A 198 0.04 -4.74 25.31
C GLY A 198 1.50 -4.89 24.85
N GLY A 199 2.44 -4.93 25.80
CA GLY A 199 3.89 -4.93 25.49
C GLY A 199 4.33 -5.99 24.48
N ASN A 200 3.67 -7.15 24.45
CA ASN A 200 3.96 -8.23 23.52
C ASN A 200 3.51 -7.92 22.07
N ASP A 201 2.49 -7.09 21.91
CA ASP A 201 1.90 -6.75 20.61
C ASP A 201 2.50 -5.45 20.02
N ILE A 202 3.29 -4.69 20.81
CA ILE A 202 3.93 -3.44 20.36
C ILE A 202 4.88 -3.70 19.20
N ALA A 203 5.73 -4.74 19.29
CA ALA A 203 6.70 -5.04 18.24
C ALA A 203 6.02 -5.49 16.93
N GLU A 204 4.83 -6.07 17.02
CA GLU A 204 4.09 -6.58 15.87
C GLU A 204 3.24 -5.49 15.20
N ILE A 205 2.54 -4.67 15.99
CA ILE A 205 1.62 -3.66 15.46
C ILE A 205 2.32 -2.30 15.27
N TYR A 206 3.17 -1.90 16.21
CA TYR A 206 3.89 -0.62 16.22
C TYR A 206 5.41 -0.84 16.13
N GLY A 207 5.85 -1.76 15.26
CA GLY A 207 7.28 -2.11 15.12
C GLY A 207 8.18 -0.93 14.73
N GLY A 208 7.64 0.06 14.01
CA GLY A 208 8.30 1.33 13.68
C GLY A 208 8.08 2.45 14.71
N GLY A 209 7.31 2.19 15.78
CA GLY A 209 6.86 3.19 16.73
C GLY A 209 5.50 3.78 16.37
N GLU A 210 5.34 5.08 16.61
CA GLU A 210 4.12 5.82 16.32
C GLU A 210 3.88 5.92 14.80
N PRO A 211 2.75 5.42 14.26
CA PRO A 211 2.54 5.43 12.82
C PRO A 211 2.38 6.85 12.26
N GLU A 212 3.00 7.07 11.10
CA GLU A 212 2.82 8.28 10.31
C GLU A 212 1.53 8.19 9.49
N VAL A 213 0.69 9.22 9.60
CA VAL A 213 -0.59 9.32 8.90
C VAL A 213 -0.43 10.18 7.67
N SER A 214 -0.76 9.63 6.51
CA SER A 214 -0.95 10.39 5.27
C SER A 214 -2.24 9.95 4.57
N ALA A 215 -2.81 10.82 3.75
CA ALA A 215 -4.07 10.53 3.07
C ALA A 215 -4.02 11.00 1.61
N LEU A 216 -4.61 10.23 0.72
CA LEU A 216 -4.97 10.71 -0.61
C LEU A 216 -6.23 11.56 -0.49
N ILE A 217 -6.07 12.87 -0.58
CA ILE A 217 -7.15 13.83 -0.44
C ILE A 217 -7.57 14.40 -1.79
N GLN A 218 -8.84 14.76 -1.88
CA GLN A 218 -9.32 15.75 -2.83
C GLN A 218 -9.17 17.12 -2.16
N GLY A 219 -8.28 17.95 -2.69
CA GLY A 219 -8.03 19.30 -2.19
C GLY A 219 -9.23 20.23 -2.28
N ALA A 220 -9.06 21.47 -1.85
CA ALA A 220 -10.10 22.48 -1.89
C ALA A 220 -10.63 22.68 -3.32
N GLY A 221 -11.90 23.06 -3.41
CA GLY A 221 -12.45 23.52 -4.68
C GLY A 221 -11.73 24.78 -5.16
N ALA A 222 -11.43 24.81 -6.45
CA ALA A 222 -10.67 25.88 -7.07
C ALA A 222 -11.60 27.03 -7.48
N TYR A 223 -11.21 28.26 -7.18
CA TYR A 223 -11.95 29.47 -7.57
C TYR A 223 -11.90 29.72 -9.07
N TRP A 224 -13.07 29.86 -9.69
CA TRP A 224 -13.23 30.17 -11.11
C TRP A 224 -13.53 31.66 -11.31
N ALA A 225 -12.57 32.38 -11.89
CA ALA A 225 -12.62 33.83 -12.03
C ALA A 225 -13.74 34.34 -12.95
N ALA A 226 -14.33 33.49 -13.80
CA ALA A 226 -15.34 33.95 -14.76
C ALA A 226 -16.70 34.27 -14.11
N ASP A 227 -17.08 33.53 -13.07
CA ASP A 227 -18.39 33.66 -12.39
C ASP A 227 -18.29 33.61 -10.86
N GLY A 228 -17.08 33.45 -10.30
CA GLY A 228 -16.85 33.35 -8.87
C GLY A 228 -17.21 31.99 -8.26
N SER A 229 -17.54 30.99 -9.08
CA SER A 229 -17.88 29.65 -8.60
C SER A 229 -16.66 28.89 -8.09
N THR A 230 -16.92 27.89 -7.25
CA THR A 230 -15.93 26.94 -6.78
C THR A 230 -16.08 25.64 -7.56
N ILE A 231 -15.00 25.21 -8.21
CA ILE A 231 -15.01 24.05 -9.11
C ILE A 231 -14.08 22.97 -8.55
N ASN A 232 -14.67 21.82 -8.24
CA ASN A 232 -13.91 20.61 -7.89
C ASN A 232 -13.47 19.88 -9.15
N GLY A 233 -12.24 19.39 -9.16
CA GLY A 233 -11.70 18.63 -10.29
C GLY A 233 -10.19 18.72 -10.41
N ARG A 234 -9.68 18.18 -11.51
CA ARG A 234 -8.24 18.08 -11.81
C ARG A 234 -7.85 18.92 -13.03
N ASN A 235 -8.57 20.00 -13.34
CA ASN A 235 -8.29 20.81 -14.54
C ASN A 235 -7.26 21.91 -14.23
N PRO A 236 -6.09 21.92 -14.91
CA PRO A 236 -5.01 22.87 -14.62
C PRO A 236 -5.37 24.33 -14.90
N ALA A 237 -6.22 24.62 -15.89
CA ALA A 237 -6.66 25.99 -16.16
C ALA A 237 -7.55 26.53 -15.02
N VAL A 238 -8.35 25.66 -14.40
CA VAL A 238 -9.17 26.01 -13.23
C VAL A 238 -8.29 26.18 -11.99
N HIS A 239 -7.30 25.31 -11.79
CA HIS A 239 -6.33 25.49 -10.70
C HIS A 239 -5.51 26.78 -10.88
N LEU A 240 -5.16 27.13 -12.11
CA LEU A 240 -4.44 28.37 -12.42
C LEU A 240 -5.31 29.60 -12.12
N SER A 241 -6.61 29.54 -12.42
CA SER A 241 -7.58 30.57 -12.03
C SER A 241 -7.60 30.79 -10.51
N ASP A 242 -7.60 29.71 -9.72
CA ASP A 242 -7.57 29.80 -8.26
C ASP A 242 -6.28 30.47 -7.77
N VAL A 243 -5.14 30.00 -8.26
CA VAL A 243 -3.83 30.56 -7.88
C VAL A 243 -3.78 32.05 -8.19
N MET A 244 -4.20 32.47 -9.39
CA MET A 244 -4.07 33.86 -9.84
C MET A 244 -5.10 34.82 -9.22
N ALA A 245 -6.36 34.40 -9.10
CA ALA A 245 -7.49 35.30 -8.90
C ALA A 245 -8.40 34.97 -7.69
N ASN A 246 -8.05 33.96 -6.88
CA ASN A 246 -8.82 33.67 -5.67
C ASN A 246 -8.83 34.91 -4.74
N PRO A 247 -10.00 35.38 -4.26
CA PRO A 247 -10.08 36.58 -3.44
C PRO A 247 -9.26 36.55 -2.14
N ALA A 248 -8.96 35.37 -1.60
CA ALA A 248 -8.20 35.20 -0.37
C ALA A 248 -6.68 35.16 -0.57
N TYR A 249 -6.20 34.67 -1.73
CA TYR A 249 -4.78 34.34 -1.94
C TYR A 249 -4.19 34.87 -3.25
N GLY A 250 -5.02 35.13 -4.25
CA GLY A 250 -4.63 35.59 -5.58
C GLY A 250 -4.21 37.06 -5.58
N ALA A 251 -3.37 37.43 -6.55
CA ALA A 251 -2.90 38.80 -6.72
C ALA A 251 -3.65 39.58 -7.81
N LEU A 252 -4.39 38.88 -8.68
CA LEU A 252 -5.09 39.47 -9.81
C LEU A 252 -6.59 39.55 -9.55
N THR A 253 -7.22 40.56 -10.14
CA THR A 253 -8.68 40.66 -10.18
C THR A 253 -9.21 40.02 -11.46
N THR A 254 -10.52 39.75 -11.51
CA THR A 254 -11.18 39.21 -12.70
C THR A 254 -11.05 40.14 -13.93
N ASN A 255 -10.81 41.44 -13.72
CA ASN A 255 -10.62 42.41 -14.80
C ASN A 255 -9.22 42.36 -15.44
N ASP A 256 -8.24 41.87 -14.70
CA ASP A 256 -6.84 41.76 -15.15
C ASP A 256 -6.62 40.54 -16.05
N ILE A 257 -7.60 39.63 -16.14
CA ILE A 257 -7.51 38.35 -16.84
C ILE A 257 -8.43 38.36 -18.07
N ASP A 258 -7.96 37.81 -19.17
CA ASP A 258 -8.82 37.46 -20.30
C ASP A 258 -9.61 36.18 -19.98
N LEU A 259 -10.81 36.37 -19.45
CA LEU A 259 -11.70 35.28 -19.05
C LEU A 259 -12.17 34.42 -20.22
N ALA A 260 -12.23 34.97 -21.43
CA ALA A 260 -12.66 34.22 -22.61
C ALA A 260 -11.59 33.21 -23.01
N LEU A 261 -10.33 33.64 -23.09
CA LEU A 261 -9.20 32.74 -23.39
C LEU A 261 -8.95 31.74 -22.26
N LEU A 262 -9.14 32.13 -21.00
CA LEU A 262 -9.10 31.20 -19.88
C LEU A 262 -10.20 30.11 -19.99
N GLY A 263 -11.40 30.47 -20.44
CA GLY A 263 -12.49 29.53 -20.73
C GLY A 263 -12.18 28.56 -21.87
N VAL A 264 -11.51 29.03 -22.92
CA VAL A 264 -11.00 28.17 -24.00
C VAL A 264 -9.97 27.19 -23.45
N ALA A 265 -8.99 27.66 -22.67
CA ALA A 265 -7.97 26.81 -22.06
C ALA A 265 -8.58 25.71 -21.17
N ARG A 266 -9.63 26.04 -20.38
CA ARG A 266 -10.38 25.05 -19.60
C ARG A 266 -11.01 23.97 -20.48
N THR A 267 -11.60 24.37 -21.60
CA THR A 267 -12.24 23.45 -22.56
C THR A 267 -11.22 22.54 -23.23
N ASP A 268 -10.09 23.11 -23.66
CA ASP A 268 -8.97 22.39 -24.26
C ASP A 268 -8.37 21.32 -23.32
N CYS A 269 -8.24 21.64 -22.03
CA CYS A 269 -7.78 20.68 -21.03
C CYS A 269 -8.75 19.49 -20.85
N ASN A 270 -10.05 19.73 -21.00
CA ASN A 270 -11.08 18.70 -20.87
C ASN A 270 -11.29 17.87 -22.14
N ALA A 271 -10.72 18.27 -23.28
CA ALA A 271 -10.81 17.49 -24.52
C ALA A 271 -10.27 16.06 -24.29
N LEU A 272 -10.92 15.06 -24.89
CA LEU A 272 -10.48 13.67 -24.74
C LEU A 272 -9.34 13.35 -25.71
N VAL A 273 -8.36 12.59 -25.23
CA VAL A 273 -7.25 12.05 -26.01
C VAL A 273 -7.21 10.53 -25.87
N PRO A 274 -6.82 9.80 -26.93
CA PRO A 274 -6.72 8.34 -26.88
C PRO A 274 -5.58 7.89 -25.96
N THR A 275 -5.75 6.71 -25.37
CA THR A 275 -4.78 5.98 -24.54
C THR A 275 -4.82 4.51 -24.94
N ASP A 276 -3.77 3.74 -24.64
CA ASP A 276 -3.71 2.31 -24.97
C ASP A 276 -4.90 1.51 -24.39
N GLY A 277 -5.44 1.96 -23.25
CA GLY A 277 -6.62 1.37 -22.58
C GLY A 277 -7.95 2.13 -22.75
N GLY A 278 -8.06 3.12 -23.65
CA GLY A 278 -9.31 3.89 -23.84
C GLY A 278 -9.11 5.37 -24.15
N THR A 279 -9.69 6.26 -23.33
CA THR A 279 -9.53 7.71 -23.47
C THR A 279 -9.36 8.38 -22.12
N ARG A 280 -8.55 9.44 -22.07
CA ARG A 280 -8.40 10.33 -20.91
C ARG A 280 -8.64 11.79 -21.30
N THR A 281 -8.90 12.67 -20.34
CA THR A 281 -8.84 14.12 -20.60
C THR A 281 -7.40 14.53 -20.92
N ARG A 282 -7.22 15.49 -21.82
CA ARG A 282 -5.93 15.93 -22.36
C ARG A 282 -4.96 16.35 -21.27
N TYR A 283 -5.39 17.23 -20.36
CA TYR A 283 -4.55 17.73 -19.28
C TYR A 283 -5.25 17.62 -17.93
N GLN A 284 -4.58 16.97 -16.99
CA GLN A 284 -4.95 16.92 -15.58
C GLN A 284 -3.82 17.42 -14.68
N SER A 285 -4.19 18.01 -13.55
CA SER A 285 -3.24 18.40 -12.52
C SER A 285 -3.72 18.06 -11.11
N GLY A 286 -2.76 17.83 -10.23
CA GLY A 286 -2.93 17.99 -8.80
C GLY A 286 -1.67 18.61 -8.24
N ILE A 287 -1.82 19.73 -7.54
CA ILE A 287 -0.71 20.54 -7.08
C ILE A 287 -0.87 20.86 -5.60
N SER A 288 0.27 20.88 -4.92
CA SER A 288 0.42 21.41 -3.58
C SER A 288 1.41 22.56 -3.63
N TYR A 289 1.09 23.67 -2.99
CA TYR A 289 2.00 24.82 -2.91
C TYR A 289 1.86 25.50 -1.56
N ALA A 290 2.97 26.05 -1.06
CA ALA A 290 2.92 26.88 0.13
C ALA A 290 2.39 28.27 -0.24
N LEU A 291 1.59 28.89 0.62
CA LEU A 291 1.12 30.26 0.38
C LEU A 291 2.25 31.30 0.39
N SER A 292 3.42 30.93 0.91
CA SER A 292 4.65 31.73 0.84
C SER A 292 5.42 31.57 -0.48
N ASP A 293 5.04 30.60 -1.32
CA ASP A 293 5.69 30.40 -2.62
C ASP A 293 5.40 31.57 -3.55
N SER A 294 6.35 31.87 -4.43
CA SER A 294 6.16 32.85 -5.50
C SER A 294 4.97 32.45 -6.37
N LEU A 295 3.98 33.34 -6.49
CA LEU A 295 2.81 33.14 -7.34
C LEU A 295 3.19 32.76 -8.77
N LYS A 296 4.24 33.40 -9.29
CA LYS A 296 4.78 33.15 -10.63
C LYS A 296 5.21 31.70 -10.79
N ASP A 297 5.90 31.14 -9.80
CA ASP A 297 6.47 29.79 -9.90
C ASP A 297 5.36 28.74 -9.79
N THR A 298 4.35 28.99 -8.95
CA THR A 298 3.16 28.13 -8.84
C THR A 298 2.31 28.17 -10.12
N ALA A 299 2.07 29.37 -10.67
CA ALA A 299 1.38 29.53 -11.94
C ALA A 299 2.16 28.85 -13.09
N GLN A 300 3.48 28.96 -13.09
CA GLN A 300 4.34 28.31 -14.08
C GLN A 300 4.19 26.78 -14.05
N LYS A 301 4.21 26.16 -12.86
CA LYS A 301 3.98 24.71 -12.70
C LYS A 301 2.65 24.26 -13.32
N LEU A 302 1.60 25.07 -13.19
CA LEU A 302 0.28 24.78 -13.76
C LEU A 302 0.21 25.00 -15.27
N LEU A 303 0.87 26.06 -15.79
CA LEU A 303 1.05 26.25 -17.23
C LEU A 303 1.78 25.05 -17.84
N ASP A 304 2.85 24.60 -17.20
CA ASP A 304 3.63 23.46 -17.67
C ASP A 304 2.82 22.16 -17.66
N ALA A 305 1.96 21.96 -16.65
CA ALA A 305 1.09 20.79 -16.56
C ALA A 305 0.09 20.69 -17.73
N MET A 306 -0.18 21.79 -18.44
CA MET A 306 -1.04 21.80 -19.62
C MET A 306 -0.32 22.15 -20.92
N GLY A 307 1.02 22.16 -20.94
CA GLY A 307 1.81 22.62 -22.10
C GLY A 307 1.48 24.07 -22.51
N GLY A 308 0.93 24.84 -21.58
CA GLY A 308 0.30 26.12 -21.81
C GLY A 308 1.26 27.29 -21.77
N ARG A 309 0.76 28.45 -22.18
CA ARG A 309 1.48 29.72 -22.18
C ARG A 309 0.58 30.85 -21.71
N ALA A 310 1.19 31.82 -21.06
CA ALA A 310 0.54 33.07 -20.67
C ALA A 310 1.20 34.25 -21.40
N TRP A 311 0.43 35.27 -21.74
CA TRP A 311 0.93 36.51 -22.36
C TRP A 311 0.01 37.69 -22.02
N ILE A 312 0.46 38.90 -22.30
CA ILE A 312 -0.35 40.11 -22.14
C ILE A 312 -0.98 40.47 -23.48
N THR A 313 -2.29 40.64 -23.48
CA THR A 313 -3.09 41.10 -24.62
C THR A 313 -2.84 42.59 -24.90
N PRO A 314 -3.16 43.09 -26.10
CA PRO A 314 -3.11 44.53 -26.41
C PRO A 314 -3.92 45.40 -25.42
N GLU A 315 -4.98 44.84 -24.83
CA GLU A 315 -5.82 45.47 -23.82
C GLU A 315 -5.19 45.48 -22.41
N GLY A 316 -3.98 44.93 -22.24
CA GLY A 316 -3.28 44.87 -20.97
C GLY A 316 -3.73 43.73 -20.05
N LYS A 317 -4.56 42.80 -20.53
CA LYS A 317 -5.05 41.65 -19.76
C LYS A 317 -4.13 40.44 -19.92
N LEU A 318 -4.01 39.66 -18.86
CA LEU A 318 -3.33 38.37 -18.86
C LEU A 318 -4.19 37.32 -19.58
N ALA A 319 -3.72 36.86 -20.74
CA ALA A 319 -4.29 35.77 -21.50
C ALA A 319 -3.52 34.47 -21.24
N VAL A 320 -4.23 33.35 -21.29
CA VAL A 320 -3.68 32.01 -21.12
C VAL A 320 -4.25 31.09 -22.19
N ALA A 321 -3.42 30.16 -22.69
CA ALA A 321 -3.85 29.08 -23.57
C ALA A 321 -3.21 27.76 -23.13
N ALA A 322 -3.95 26.66 -23.29
CA ALA A 322 -3.42 25.31 -23.14
C ALA A 322 -2.56 24.93 -24.37
N GLY A 323 -1.80 23.84 -24.26
CA GLY A 323 -0.96 23.28 -25.32
C GLY A 323 -1.79 22.66 -26.46
N VAL A 324 -2.50 23.49 -27.22
CA VAL A 324 -3.27 23.08 -28.41
C VAL A 324 -2.85 23.94 -29.59
N TRP A 325 -2.67 23.29 -30.74
CA TRP A 325 -2.33 23.99 -31.97
C TRP A 325 -3.48 24.88 -32.43
N SER A 326 -3.15 26.13 -32.73
CA SER A 326 -4.08 27.09 -33.34
C SER A 326 -3.44 27.61 -34.62
N ALA A 327 -4.17 27.58 -35.73
CA ALA A 327 -3.64 28.02 -37.01
C ALA A 327 -3.36 29.54 -37.00
N PRO A 328 -2.21 29.99 -37.54
CA PRO A 328 -1.89 31.41 -37.64
C PRO A 328 -2.84 32.15 -38.60
N THR A 329 -3.30 33.32 -38.16
CA THR A 329 -4.21 34.24 -38.85
C THR A 329 -3.45 35.29 -39.67
N VAL A 330 -2.28 35.71 -39.20
CA VAL A 330 -1.45 36.74 -39.83
C VAL A 330 -0.37 36.09 -40.71
N THR A 331 -0.14 36.66 -41.89
CA THR A 331 0.91 36.22 -42.82
C THR A 331 1.91 37.35 -43.06
N ILE A 332 3.18 37.08 -42.78
CA ILE A 332 4.33 37.91 -43.18
C ILE A 332 4.68 37.57 -44.61
N GLU A 333 4.71 38.58 -45.47
CA GLU A 333 5.15 38.50 -46.84
C GLU A 333 6.44 39.31 -47.02
N GLU A 334 7.15 39.07 -48.12
CA GLU A 334 8.43 39.73 -48.43
C GLU A 334 8.36 41.26 -48.37
N ARG A 335 7.24 41.87 -48.79
CA ARG A 335 7.04 43.33 -48.75
C ARG A 335 7.00 43.92 -47.33
N HIS A 336 6.74 43.11 -46.31
CA HIS A 336 6.67 43.58 -44.92
C HIS A 336 8.06 43.64 -44.25
N ILE A 337 9.05 42.97 -44.83
CA ILE A 337 10.39 42.78 -44.26
C ILE A 337 11.30 43.94 -44.66
N VAL A 338 12.03 44.47 -43.68
CA VAL A 338 13.10 45.45 -43.87
C VAL A 338 14.45 44.75 -43.86
N GLU A 339 14.67 43.92 -42.84
CA GLU A 339 15.90 43.17 -42.61
C GLU A 339 15.51 41.79 -42.06
N MET A 340 16.28 40.77 -42.41
CA MET A 340 16.06 39.42 -41.91
C MET A 340 17.38 38.69 -41.75
N GLU A 341 17.57 38.12 -40.58
CA GLU A 341 18.58 37.12 -40.29
C GLU A 341 17.91 35.75 -40.28
N TYR A 342 18.46 34.80 -41.03
CA TYR A 342 17.88 33.47 -41.20
C TYR A 342 18.97 32.42 -40.98
N GLY A 343 18.68 31.44 -40.13
CA GLY A 343 19.64 30.41 -39.74
C GLY A 343 19.00 29.07 -39.43
N ALA A 344 19.86 28.08 -39.20
CA ALA A 344 19.46 26.78 -38.67
C ALA A 344 18.92 26.95 -37.24
N GLY A 345 17.94 26.12 -36.86
CA GLY A 345 17.23 26.29 -35.59
C GLY A 345 18.11 26.18 -34.33
N THR A 346 18.75 25.04 -34.11
CA THR A 346 19.59 24.80 -32.92
C THR A 346 20.97 24.25 -33.33
N GLU A 347 22.02 24.81 -32.72
CA GLU A 347 23.39 24.35 -32.93
C GLU A 347 23.60 22.94 -32.37
N ARG A 348 24.43 22.13 -33.04
CA ARG A 348 24.65 20.71 -32.72
C ARG A 348 25.05 20.45 -31.26
N ILE A 349 25.83 21.34 -30.66
CA ILE A 349 26.38 21.14 -29.29
C ILE A 349 25.35 21.37 -28.17
N ASN A 350 24.31 22.17 -28.43
CA ASN A 350 23.32 22.55 -27.42
C ASN A 350 21.98 21.83 -27.60
N ARG A 351 21.91 20.83 -28.49
CA ARG A 351 20.66 20.16 -28.85
C ARG A 351 20.31 19.07 -27.85
N VAL A 352 19.05 19.04 -27.44
CA VAL A 352 18.50 18.04 -26.52
C VAL A 352 17.63 17.10 -27.35
N THR A 353 18.05 15.85 -27.52
CA THR A 353 17.29 14.87 -28.33
C THR A 353 16.35 14.02 -27.49
N THR A 354 16.61 13.92 -26.19
CA THR A 354 15.84 13.06 -25.28
C THR A 354 15.46 13.82 -24.02
N LEU A 355 14.16 13.83 -23.70
CA LEU A 355 13.64 14.35 -22.44
C LEU A 355 13.14 13.21 -21.57
N VAL A 356 13.49 13.27 -20.28
CA VAL A 356 13.09 12.28 -19.28
C VAL A 356 12.16 12.96 -18.27
N PRO A 357 10.83 12.78 -18.36
CA PRO A 357 9.89 13.43 -17.46
C PRO A 357 9.79 12.75 -16.09
N THR A 358 9.86 13.54 -15.03
CA THR A 358 9.48 13.14 -13.66
C THR A 358 8.07 13.63 -13.35
N PHE A 359 7.18 12.75 -12.90
CA PHE A 359 5.78 13.06 -12.58
C PHE A 359 5.34 12.39 -11.28
N VAL A 360 4.13 12.70 -10.80
CA VAL A 360 3.55 12.05 -9.62
C VAL A 360 2.73 10.84 -10.06
N ALA A 361 3.18 9.63 -9.74
CA ALA A 361 2.59 8.40 -10.26
C ALA A 361 1.59 7.78 -9.26
N PRO A 362 0.30 7.66 -9.62
CA PRO A 362 -0.70 6.99 -8.78
C PRO A 362 -0.36 5.51 -8.51
N GLN A 363 0.31 4.83 -9.45
CA GLN A 363 0.68 3.41 -9.37
C GLN A 363 1.67 3.11 -8.24
N VAL A 364 2.54 4.06 -7.93
CA VAL A 364 3.52 3.98 -6.82
C VAL A 364 3.04 4.81 -5.63
N ARG A 365 1.73 4.78 -5.36
CA ARG A 365 1.09 5.45 -4.21
C ARG A 365 1.33 6.96 -4.18
N TRP A 366 1.22 7.61 -5.35
CA TRP A 366 1.34 9.06 -5.53
C TRP A 366 2.74 9.60 -5.18
N GLN A 367 3.78 8.80 -5.39
CA GLN A 367 5.17 9.22 -5.26
C GLN A 367 5.75 9.72 -6.59
N GLU A 368 6.87 10.43 -6.52
CA GLU A 368 7.59 10.87 -7.72
C GLU A 368 8.18 9.66 -8.45
N ALA A 369 7.90 9.56 -9.74
CA ALA A 369 8.45 8.53 -10.61
C ALA A 369 8.84 9.12 -11.96
N THR A 370 9.79 8.47 -12.60
CA THR A 370 10.22 8.80 -13.96
C THR A 370 9.36 8.04 -14.95
N ALA A 371 8.84 8.72 -15.97
CA ALA A 371 8.18 8.09 -17.12
C ALA A 371 9.21 7.77 -18.22
N ASP A 372 8.78 6.99 -19.22
CA ASP A 372 9.65 6.62 -20.33
C ASP A 372 10.26 7.84 -21.02
N PRO A 373 11.54 7.76 -21.44
CA PRO A 373 12.18 8.83 -22.18
C PRO A 373 11.44 9.12 -23.49
N VAL A 374 11.19 10.41 -23.76
CA VAL A 374 10.67 10.85 -25.05
C VAL A 374 11.83 11.27 -25.93
N GLU A 375 11.93 10.62 -27.09
CA GLU A 375 13.00 10.84 -28.05
C GLU A 375 12.50 11.55 -29.31
N ASP A 376 13.31 12.46 -29.81
CA ASP A 376 13.11 13.11 -31.11
C ASP A 376 13.85 12.29 -32.18
N ALA A 377 13.17 11.31 -32.76
CA ALA A 377 13.76 10.36 -33.71
C ALA A 377 14.33 11.05 -34.96
N ASP A 378 13.67 12.09 -35.45
CA ASP A 378 14.15 12.88 -36.60
C ASP A 378 15.43 13.63 -36.26
N ALA A 379 15.52 14.20 -35.06
CA ALA A 379 16.73 14.85 -34.60
C ALA A 379 17.88 13.85 -34.39
N ILE A 380 17.61 12.68 -33.83
CA ILE A 380 18.60 11.61 -33.63
C ILE A 380 19.12 11.12 -34.98
N ALA A 381 18.24 10.84 -35.95
CA ALA A 381 18.63 10.37 -37.28
C ALA A 381 19.52 11.38 -38.04
N LYS A 382 19.27 12.68 -37.84
CA LYS A 382 19.97 13.75 -38.57
C LYS A 382 21.29 14.17 -37.91
N TRP A 383 21.40 14.09 -36.58
CA TRP A 383 22.53 14.66 -35.85
C TRP A 383 23.22 13.72 -34.85
N GLY A 384 22.66 12.53 -34.61
CA GLY A 384 23.12 11.57 -33.60
C GLY A 384 22.47 11.79 -32.23
N GLU A 385 22.76 10.89 -31.29
CA GLU A 385 22.26 10.96 -29.91
C GLU A 385 22.82 12.19 -29.17
N GLY A 386 21.93 13.03 -28.64
CA GLY A 386 22.26 14.16 -27.78
C GLY A 386 22.26 13.80 -26.30
N GLN A 387 22.46 14.81 -25.45
CA GLN A 387 22.42 14.60 -23.99
C GLN A 387 20.98 14.44 -23.50
N PRO A 388 20.64 13.34 -22.78
CA PRO A 388 19.34 13.22 -22.15
C PRO A 388 19.19 14.24 -21.03
N LYS A 389 18.00 14.86 -20.93
CA LYS A 389 17.73 15.90 -19.94
C LYS A 389 16.45 15.62 -19.17
N GLY A 390 16.56 15.63 -17.84
CA GLY A 390 15.42 15.48 -16.95
C GLY A 390 14.53 16.73 -16.91
N VAL A 391 13.21 16.54 -16.84
CA VAL A 391 12.22 17.62 -16.67
C VAL A 391 11.25 17.27 -15.55
N ASP A 392 11.18 18.13 -14.54
CA ASP A 392 10.24 17.98 -13.43
C ASP A 392 8.83 18.52 -13.83
N LEU A 393 7.84 17.62 -13.85
CA LEU A 393 6.42 17.87 -14.12
C LEU A 393 5.56 17.42 -12.92
N LEU A 394 5.90 17.89 -11.72
CA LEU A 394 5.33 17.42 -10.45
C LEU A 394 3.84 17.74 -10.23
N ALA A 395 3.23 18.56 -11.09
CA ALA A 395 1.79 18.78 -11.10
C ALA A 395 1.03 17.77 -11.97
N VAL A 396 1.74 17.03 -12.84
CA VAL A 396 1.19 16.02 -13.75
C VAL A 396 1.11 14.68 -13.03
N GLN A 397 0.00 13.97 -13.25
CA GLN A 397 -0.34 12.74 -12.52
C GLN A 397 -0.47 11.50 -13.41
N HIS A 398 -0.02 11.63 -14.66
CA HIS A 398 -0.19 10.61 -15.68
C HIS A 398 1.00 10.61 -16.65
N HIS A 399 1.60 9.45 -16.84
CA HIS A 399 2.77 9.24 -17.71
C HIS A 399 2.58 9.75 -19.14
N GLY A 400 1.55 9.30 -19.87
CA GLY A 400 1.27 9.79 -21.23
C GLY A 400 1.00 11.29 -21.34
N GLN A 401 0.53 11.95 -20.28
CA GLN A 401 0.40 13.41 -20.29
C GLN A 401 1.78 14.06 -20.21
N ALA A 402 2.67 13.52 -19.36
CA ALA A 402 4.04 13.99 -19.25
C ALA A 402 4.80 13.80 -20.56
N ALA A 403 4.64 12.64 -21.21
CA ALA A 403 5.22 12.36 -22.53
C ALA A 403 4.71 13.34 -23.61
N HIS A 404 3.40 13.60 -23.66
CA HIS A 404 2.82 14.56 -24.61
C HIS A 404 3.39 15.97 -24.44
N ILE A 405 3.57 16.42 -23.20
CA ILE A 405 4.18 17.73 -22.91
C ILE A 405 5.66 17.74 -23.33
N CYS A 406 6.40 16.65 -23.08
CA CYS A 406 7.79 16.51 -23.52
C CYS A 406 7.93 16.57 -25.04
N LYS A 407 7.03 15.95 -25.81
CA LYS A 407 6.97 16.07 -27.29
C LYS A 407 6.85 17.52 -27.73
N GLN A 408 5.93 18.28 -27.13
CA GLN A 408 5.76 19.72 -27.41
C GLN A 408 6.99 20.54 -27.01
N MET A 409 7.66 20.17 -25.92
CA MET A 409 8.90 20.84 -25.47
C MET A 409 10.07 20.56 -26.42
N LEU A 410 10.24 19.32 -26.88
CA LEU A 410 11.28 18.92 -27.84
C LEU A 410 11.13 19.67 -29.16
N ALA A 411 9.92 19.74 -29.72
CA ALA A 411 9.66 20.46 -30.96
C ALA A 411 10.07 21.95 -30.88
N ARG A 412 9.95 22.57 -29.69
CA ARG A 412 10.40 23.95 -29.46
C ARG A 412 11.91 24.08 -29.21
N MET A 413 12.55 23.04 -28.67
CA MET A 413 14.00 23.01 -28.44
C MET A 413 14.79 22.68 -29.71
N ASN A 414 14.18 21.92 -30.63
CA ASN A 414 14.78 21.43 -31.86
C ASN A 414 14.09 21.94 -33.12
N PRO A 415 13.81 23.25 -33.27
CA PRO A 415 13.24 23.75 -34.50
C PRO A 415 14.18 23.49 -35.69
N ASP A 416 13.60 23.32 -36.87
CA ASP A 416 14.38 23.20 -38.11
C ASP A 416 15.04 24.53 -38.47
N ARG A 417 14.30 25.63 -38.36
CA ARG A 417 14.75 26.97 -38.73
C ARG A 417 14.44 27.99 -37.64
N ARG A 418 15.33 28.99 -37.52
CA ARG A 418 15.14 30.18 -36.69
C ARG A 418 15.43 31.41 -37.54
N MET A 419 14.67 32.48 -37.31
CA MET A 419 14.88 33.75 -38.00
C MET A 419 14.56 34.93 -37.10
N THR A 420 15.31 36.02 -37.27
CA THR A 420 15.03 37.32 -36.66
C THR A 420 14.69 38.28 -37.78
N ILE A 421 13.45 38.76 -37.81
CA ILE A 421 12.93 39.63 -38.86
C ILE A 421 12.67 41.02 -38.29
N LYS A 422 13.22 42.06 -38.92
CA LYS A 422 12.74 43.43 -38.74
C LYS A 422 11.65 43.73 -39.75
N LEU A 423 10.46 44.01 -39.24
CA LEU A 423 9.27 44.35 -39.98
C LEU A 423 9.03 45.86 -39.90
N ARG A 424 8.40 46.39 -40.96
CA ARG A 424 7.79 47.73 -40.94
C ARG A 424 6.62 47.77 -39.94
N ALA A 425 5.82 48.85 -39.96
CA ALA A 425 4.61 49.00 -39.14
C ALA A 425 3.63 47.80 -39.17
N PHE A 426 3.67 46.94 -40.20
CA PHE A 426 2.91 45.68 -40.23
C PHE A 426 3.18 44.81 -39.00
N GLY A 427 4.40 44.81 -38.46
CA GLY A 427 4.75 44.02 -37.28
C GLY A 427 3.94 44.37 -36.03
N LEU A 428 3.30 45.55 -35.97
CA LEU A 428 2.39 45.90 -34.87
C LEU A 428 1.16 44.99 -34.82
N ARG A 429 0.77 44.37 -35.95
CA ARG A 429 -0.34 43.39 -35.98
C ARG A 429 0.03 42.05 -35.34
N LEU A 430 1.31 41.82 -35.02
CA LEU A 430 1.78 40.62 -34.36
C LEU A 430 1.74 40.73 -32.84
N ILE A 431 1.43 41.92 -32.30
CA ILE A 431 1.26 42.11 -30.86
C ILE A 431 0.05 41.30 -30.41
N GLY A 432 0.26 40.39 -29.45
CA GLY A 432 -0.76 39.49 -28.93
C GLY A 432 -0.95 38.20 -29.75
N GLU A 433 -0.32 38.08 -30.92
CA GLU A 433 -0.31 36.85 -31.70
C GLU A 433 0.77 35.88 -31.19
N ARG A 434 0.50 34.57 -31.25
CA ARG A 434 1.44 33.52 -30.79
C ARG A 434 2.16 32.82 -31.93
N VAL A 435 1.51 32.79 -33.09
CA VAL A 435 1.95 32.09 -34.29
C VAL A 435 1.72 32.98 -35.49
N VAL A 436 2.60 32.90 -36.47
CA VAL A 436 2.52 33.66 -37.72
C VAL A 436 2.89 32.78 -38.91
N ARG A 437 2.27 33.02 -40.07
CA ARG A 437 2.71 32.39 -41.32
C ARG A 437 3.80 33.23 -41.94
N VAL A 438 4.89 32.61 -42.38
CA VAL A 438 5.92 33.27 -43.20
C VAL A 438 5.81 32.76 -44.63
N ASN A 439 5.56 33.68 -45.57
CA ASN A 439 5.47 33.39 -46.99
C ASN A 439 6.62 34.08 -47.74
N LEU A 440 7.72 33.34 -47.89
CA LEU A 440 8.91 33.69 -48.66
C LEU A 440 9.28 32.52 -49.58
N PRO A 441 8.58 32.34 -50.72
CA PRO A 441 8.80 31.20 -51.62
C PRO A 441 10.26 31.08 -52.11
N ARG A 442 10.98 32.21 -52.24
CA ARG A 442 12.40 32.25 -52.61
C ARG A 442 13.34 31.49 -51.65
N LEU A 443 12.92 31.30 -50.39
CA LEU A 443 13.65 30.55 -49.35
C LEU A 443 13.01 29.19 -49.05
N GLY A 444 12.07 28.74 -49.89
CA GLY A 444 11.30 27.52 -49.67
C GLY A 444 10.29 27.63 -48.53
N LEU A 445 9.94 28.85 -48.08
CA LEU A 445 8.95 29.09 -47.04
C LEU A 445 7.61 29.47 -47.69
N ALA A 446 6.80 28.49 -48.07
CA ALA A 446 5.50 28.71 -48.68
C ALA A 446 4.37 28.67 -47.65
N GLY A 447 4.20 29.76 -46.89
CA GLY A 447 3.17 29.85 -45.85
C GLY A 447 3.43 28.97 -44.62
N VAL A 448 4.70 28.73 -44.32
CA VAL A 448 5.16 27.89 -43.20
C VAL A 448 4.84 28.59 -41.86
N PRO A 449 4.31 27.87 -40.86
CA PRO A 449 4.01 28.46 -39.56
C PRO A 449 5.27 28.62 -38.69
N PHE A 450 5.33 29.73 -37.96
CA PHE A 450 6.37 30.03 -36.98
C PHE A 450 5.75 30.44 -35.65
N TRP A 451 6.34 30.00 -34.54
CA TRP A 451 6.09 30.57 -33.21
C TRP A 451 6.82 31.90 -33.06
N ILE A 452 6.14 32.86 -32.43
CA ILE A 452 6.75 34.11 -32.00
C ILE A 452 7.41 33.86 -30.65
N ASP A 453 8.74 33.99 -30.58
CA ASP A 453 9.50 33.81 -29.33
C ASP A 453 9.69 35.13 -28.60
N ASN A 454 9.95 36.19 -29.36
CA ASN A 454 10.14 37.54 -28.85
C ASN A 454 9.70 38.57 -29.88
N LEU A 455 9.19 39.70 -29.39
CA LEU A 455 8.76 40.83 -30.20
C LEU A 455 9.22 42.11 -29.49
N ALA A 456 9.92 42.98 -30.23
CA ALA A 456 10.41 44.25 -29.72
C ALA A 456 10.08 45.38 -30.70
N PHE A 457 9.73 46.56 -30.17
CA PHE A 457 9.45 47.75 -30.95
C PHE A 457 10.45 48.86 -30.60
N ASP A 458 11.16 49.38 -31.60
CA ASP A 458 12.19 50.41 -31.41
C ASP A 458 11.66 51.85 -31.61
N GLY A 459 10.35 52.00 -31.87
CA GLY A 459 9.70 53.27 -32.21
C GLY A 459 9.45 53.46 -33.71
N THR A 460 10.12 52.70 -34.57
CA THR A 460 9.95 52.77 -36.04
C THR A 460 9.66 51.40 -36.65
N ASN A 461 10.43 50.38 -36.29
CA ASN A 461 10.32 49.01 -36.78
C ASN A 461 10.05 48.03 -35.63
N VAL A 462 9.46 46.90 -35.99
CA VAL A 462 9.20 45.80 -35.05
C VAL A 462 10.18 44.68 -35.38
N THR A 463 11.02 44.31 -34.42
CA THR A 463 11.90 43.14 -34.52
C THR A 463 11.19 41.94 -33.90
N VAL A 464 11.13 40.84 -34.63
CA VAL A 464 10.47 39.61 -34.19
C VAL A 464 11.42 38.43 -34.34
N ASP A 465 11.58 37.67 -33.26
CA ASP A 465 12.30 36.40 -33.25
C ASP A 465 11.30 35.27 -33.46
N LEU A 466 11.53 34.49 -34.51
CA LEU A 466 10.64 33.44 -34.98
C LEU A 466 11.35 32.09 -34.96
N ILE A 467 10.61 31.07 -34.54
CA ILE A 467 11.04 29.69 -34.46
C ILE A 467 10.06 28.85 -35.29
N GLU A 468 10.55 28.00 -36.19
CA GLU A 468 9.66 27.17 -37.02
C GLU A 468 8.78 26.30 -36.12
N ALA A 469 7.47 26.38 -36.35
CA ALA A 469 6.50 25.66 -35.55
C ALA A 469 6.20 24.31 -36.20
N ASP A 470 6.22 23.26 -35.39
CA ASP A 470 5.72 21.95 -35.79
C ASP A 470 4.30 21.75 -35.23
N PRO A 471 3.24 21.84 -36.06
CA PRO A 471 1.87 21.58 -35.63
C PRO A 471 1.66 20.15 -35.12
N ALA A 472 2.36 19.16 -35.69
CA ALA A 472 2.18 17.74 -35.37
C ALA A 472 2.70 17.40 -33.96
N SER A 473 3.57 18.24 -33.38
CA SER A 473 4.00 18.14 -31.99
C SER A 473 2.84 18.18 -30.97
N PHE A 474 1.68 18.75 -31.35
CA PHE A 474 0.48 18.80 -30.52
C PHE A 474 -0.45 17.60 -30.70
N ASP A 475 -0.24 16.80 -31.74
CA ASP A 475 -1.00 15.58 -32.00
C ASP A 475 -0.55 14.46 -31.05
N TRP A 476 -1.50 13.59 -30.70
CA TRP A 476 -1.29 12.51 -29.75
C TRP A 476 -1.95 11.22 -30.22
N THR A 477 -1.19 10.14 -30.18
CA THR A 477 -1.65 8.77 -30.49
C THR A 477 -1.49 7.86 -29.27
N ALA A 478 -2.24 6.76 -29.23
CA ALA A 478 -2.17 5.82 -28.10
C ALA A 478 -0.80 5.13 -27.97
N GLU A 479 -0.12 4.88 -29.10
CA GLU A 479 1.19 4.23 -29.14
C GLU A 479 2.32 5.09 -28.52
N GLU A 480 2.13 6.40 -28.42
CA GLU A 480 3.10 7.35 -27.85
C GLU A 480 3.04 7.45 -26.31
N GLU A 481 2.12 6.74 -25.66
CA GLU A 481 1.87 6.85 -24.22
C GLU A 481 3.00 6.32 -23.34
N GLY A 482 3.74 5.34 -23.83
CA GLY A 482 4.74 4.59 -23.05
C GLY A 482 4.09 3.69 -22.00
N GLU A 483 4.93 3.06 -21.18
CA GLU A 483 4.49 2.15 -20.13
C GLU A 483 4.40 2.87 -18.77
N PRO A 484 3.36 2.61 -17.96
CA PRO A 484 3.30 3.15 -16.61
C PRO A 484 4.34 2.46 -15.71
N PRO A 485 4.81 3.14 -14.64
CA PRO A 485 5.68 2.50 -13.67
C PRO A 485 4.99 1.30 -13.01
N ALA A 486 5.77 0.28 -12.69
CA ALA A 486 5.27 -0.93 -12.05
C ALA A 486 4.48 -0.60 -10.77
N ILE A 487 3.31 -1.20 -10.64
CA ILE A 487 2.47 -1.04 -9.44
C ILE A 487 3.22 -1.65 -8.25
N LEU A 488 3.30 -0.90 -7.14
CA LEU A 488 3.90 -1.43 -5.91
C LEU A 488 3.04 -2.58 -5.39
N THR A 489 3.59 -3.79 -5.40
CA THR A 489 2.99 -4.92 -4.68
C THR A 489 3.14 -4.67 -3.18
N PRO A 490 2.08 -4.84 -2.37
CA PRO A 490 2.20 -4.83 -0.92
C PRO A 490 3.32 -5.78 -0.51
N VAL A 491 4.22 -5.32 0.35
CA VAL A 491 5.15 -6.22 1.02
C VAL A 491 4.28 -7.09 1.91
N ASP A 492 4.17 -8.38 1.58
CA ASP A 492 3.60 -9.35 2.48
C ASP A 492 4.47 -9.36 3.72
N ARG A 493 4.03 -8.68 4.79
CA ARG A 493 4.57 -8.87 6.13
C ARG A 493 4.06 -10.22 6.61
N GLY A 494 4.47 -11.27 5.92
CA GLY A 494 4.04 -12.62 6.18
C GLY A 494 4.30 -12.93 7.65
N THR A 495 3.32 -13.52 8.32
CA THR A 495 3.57 -14.18 9.60
C THR A 495 4.70 -15.17 9.35
N ALA A 496 5.90 -14.92 9.92
CA ALA A 496 7.00 -15.84 9.80
C ALA A 496 6.49 -17.25 10.14
N GLY A 497 6.60 -18.18 9.19
CA GLY A 497 6.03 -19.51 9.32
C GLY A 497 6.51 -20.16 10.61
N ARG A 498 5.61 -20.29 11.59
CA ARG A 498 5.92 -20.88 12.88
C ARG A 498 5.84 -22.40 12.73
N ALA A 499 6.98 -23.07 12.73
CA ALA A 499 7.05 -24.52 12.55
C ALA A 499 7.21 -25.24 13.90
N THR A 500 6.31 -26.19 14.18
CA THR A 500 6.35 -27.08 15.36
C THR A 500 6.34 -28.53 14.91
N ALA A 501 7.43 -28.97 14.27
CA ALA A 501 7.53 -30.34 13.79
C ALA A 501 7.65 -31.32 14.97
N ILE A 502 6.83 -32.37 14.98
CA ILE A 502 6.97 -33.50 15.90
C ILE A 502 8.00 -34.45 15.27
N THR A 503 9.11 -34.68 15.97
CA THR A 503 10.21 -35.54 15.50
C THR A 503 10.07 -36.96 16.02
N SER A 504 9.52 -37.12 17.23
CA SER A 504 9.32 -38.44 17.83
C SER A 504 8.06 -38.49 18.69
N VAL A 505 7.42 -39.66 18.69
CA VAL A 505 6.35 -40.05 19.62
C VAL A 505 6.80 -41.36 20.26
N SER A 506 6.90 -41.38 21.59
CA SER A 506 7.39 -42.53 22.35
C SER A 506 6.40 -42.92 23.44
N LEU A 507 6.08 -44.21 23.52
CA LEU A 507 5.31 -44.79 24.60
C LEU A 507 6.26 -45.24 25.70
N ILE A 508 6.06 -44.78 26.94
CA ILE A 508 6.90 -45.12 28.08
C ILE A 508 6.09 -45.95 29.07
N THR A 509 6.59 -47.15 29.38
CA THR A 509 5.89 -48.18 30.17
C THR A 509 6.69 -48.67 31.39
N ASN A 510 7.82 -48.06 31.72
CA ASN A 510 8.70 -48.52 32.81
C ASN A 510 8.21 -48.04 34.20
N ASP A 511 7.96 -48.99 35.12
CA ASP A 511 7.67 -48.81 36.56
C ASP A 511 6.55 -47.79 36.89
N GLY A 512 5.48 -47.75 36.09
CA GLY A 512 4.29 -46.93 36.36
C GLY A 512 3.20 -47.07 35.30
N PRO A 513 2.06 -46.36 35.45
CA PRO A 513 1.02 -46.29 34.43
C PRO A 513 1.59 -45.78 33.09
N PRO A 514 1.18 -46.35 31.93
CA PRO A 514 1.71 -45.96 30.64
C PRO A 514 1.40 -44.49 30.33
N TYR A 515 2.37 -43.79 29.74
CA TYR A 515 2.17 -42.43 29.23
C TYR A 515 2.93 -42.25 27.91
N ILE A 516 2.46 -41.31 27.09
CA ILE A 516 3.09 -40.96 25.83
C ILE A 516 3.89 -39.68 26.00
N ARG A 517 5.12 -39.68 25.47
CA ARG A 517 5.96 -38.50 25.33
C ARG A 517 6.13 -38.16 23.86
N ILE A 518 5.92 -36.89 23.54
CA ILE A 518 6.16 -36.31 22.22
C ILE A 518 7.34 -35.34 22.30
N GLU A 519 8.23 -35.41 21.32
CA GLU A 519 9.37 -34.50 21.21
C GLU A 519 9.48 -33.97 19.79
N GLY A 520 10.03 -32.76 19.67
CA GLY A 520 10.11 -32.09 18.39
C GLY A 520 11.11 -30.94 18.37
N THR A 521 11.33 -30.42 17.17
CA THR A 521 12.17 -29.23 16.98
C THR A 521 11.32 -27.97 17.08
N LEU A 522 11.88 -26.95 17.72
CA LEU A 522 11.21 -25.68 17.93
C LEU A 522 11.95 -24.58 17.17
N THR A 523 11.25 -23.91 16.26
CA THR A 523 11.72 -22.63 15.69
C THR A 523 10.80 -21.54 16.22
N ALA A 524 11.06 -21.08 17.45
CA ALA A 524 10.24 -20.08 18.14
C ALA A 524 10.88 -18.69 18.12
N GLN A 525 10.06 -17.65 18.16
CA GLN A 525 10.48 -16.28 18.43
C GLN A 525 10.26 -15.95 19.92
N ALA A 526 10.92 -14.89 20.41
CA ALA A 526 10.75 -14.46 21.79
C ALA A 526 9.28 -14.08 22.07
N GLY A 527 8.66 -14.72 23.06
CA GLY A 527 7.26 -14.49 23.44
C GLY A 527 6.26 -15.58 23.01
N ASP A 528 6.71 -16.59 22.25
CA ASP A 528 5.87 -17.70 21.83
C ASP A 528 5.65 -18.73 22.94
N ASN A 529 4.38 -19.12 23.15
CA ASN A 529 4.01 -20.20 24.06
C ASN A 529 3.62 -21.44 23.26
N LEU A 530 4.42 -22.49 23.39
CA LEU A 530 4.13 -23.78 22.80
C LEU A 530 3.21 -24.60 23.70
N MET A 531 2.19 -25.20 23.11
CA MET A 531 1.22 -26.03 23.81
C MET A 531 1.02 -27.36 23.11
N ALA A 532 0.76 -28.40 23.88
CA ALA A 532 0.40 -29.72 23.37
C ALA A 532 -0.83 -30.25 24.08
N GLN A 533 -1.69 -30.95 23.34
CA GLN A 533 -2.93 -31.52 23.85
C GLN A 533 -3.15 -32.94 23.34
N PHE A 534 -3.92 -33.72 24.10
CA PHE A 534 -4.31 -35.08 23.75
C PHE A 534 -5.79 -35.33 24.01
N ARG A 535 -6.36 -36.32 23.31
CA ARG A 535 -7.70 -36.86 23.56
C ARG A 535 -7.77 -38.31 23.12
N ARG A 536 -8.81 -39.04 23.56
CA ARG A 536 -9.13 -40.36 22.97
C ARG A 536 -9.58 -40.20 21.52
N THR A 537 -9.11 -41.08 20.65
CA THR A 537 -9.44 -41.06 19.22
C THR A 537 -10.96 -41.18 19.04
N GLY A 538 -11.54 -40.29 18.23
CA GLY A 538 -12.99 -40.23 17.98
C GLY A 538 -13.84 -39.63 19.13
N SER A 539 -13.24 -39.17 20.23
CA SER A 539 -13.99 -38.56 21.34
C SER A 539 -14.52 -37.15 21.00
N PRO A 540 -15.81 -36.83 21.31
CA PRO A 540 -16.36 -35.48 21.19
C PRO A 540 -15.96 -34.56 22.35
N LEU A 541 -15.24 -35.08 23.35
CA LEU A 541 -14.81 -34.30 24.52
C LEU A 541 -13.70 -33.31 24.15
N ALA A 542 -13.58 -32.26 24.97
CA ALA A 542 -12.53 -31.26 24.84
C ALA A 542 -11.13 -31.89 24.95
N TRP A 543 -10.19 -31.33 24.19
CA TRP A 543 -8.78 -31.68 24.27
C TRP A 543 -8.21 -31.39 25.66
N THR A 544 -7.37 -32.30 26.17
CA THR A 544 -6.72 -32.16 27.49
C THR A 544 -5.26 -31.74 27.31
N ASP A 545 -4.79 -30.81 28.14
CA ASP A 545 -3.41 -30.32 28.06
C ASP A 545 -2.39 -31.38 28.49
N MET A 546 -1.27 -31.42 27.77
CA MET A 546 -0.09 -32.20 28.11
C MET A 546 0.83 -31.41 29.04
N ILE A 547 1.67 -32.12 29.79
CA ILE A 547 2.61 -31.55 30.74
C ILE A 547 3.94 -31.31 30.02
N ALA A 548 4.44 -30.08 30.04
CA ALA A 548 5.74 -29.74 29.47
C ALA A 548 6.89 -30.31 30.32
N GLU A 549 7.90 -30.87 29.66
CA GLU A 549 9.14 -31.36 30.29
C GLU A 549 10.35 -30.62 29.71
N ALA A 550 11.46 -30.60 30.45
CA ALA A 550 12.70 -30.00 29.97
C ALA A 550 13.27 -30.84 28.81
N ALA A 551 13.49 -30.20 27.66
CA ALA A 551 14.14 -30.80 26.50
C ALA A 551 15.60 -30.34 26.39
N SER A 552 16.50 -31.25 26.03
CA SER A 552 17.89 -30.92 25.68
C SER A 552 17.98 -30.54 24.20
N GLY A 553 18.84 -29.56 23.86
CA GLY A 553 19.11 -29.22 22.45
C GLY A 553 18.15 -28.23 21.77
N GLY A 554 17.39 -27.43 22.53
CA GLY A 554 16.56 -26.35 21.97
C GLY A 554 15.24 -26.78 21.31
N GLY A 555 14.83 -28.05 21.51
CA GLY A 555 13.52 -28.56 21.12
C GLY A 555 12.46 -28.44 22.21
N PHE A 556 11.34 -29.15 22.05
CA PHE A 556 10.29 -29.28 23.05
C PHE A 556 10.02 -30.74 23.42
N SER A 557 9.54 -30.97 24.64
CA SER A 557 9.11 -32.27 25.13
C SER A 557 7.82 -32.11 25.94
N PHE A 558 6.79 -32.90 25.60
CA PHE A 558 5.55 -32.96 26.38
C PHE A 558 5.19 -34.40 26.70
N ARG A 559 4.65 -34.63 27.89
CA ARG A 559 4.10 -35.92 28.30
C ARG A 559 2.61 -35.86 28.61
N THR A 560 1.91 -36.96 28.39
CA THR A 560 0.53 -37.12 28.87
C THR A 560 0.47 -37.41 30.37
N MET A 561 -0.73 -37.29 30.93
CA MET A 561 -1.08 -38.00 32.16
C MET A 561 -1.15 -39.52 31.90
N PRO A 562 -1.20 -40.37 32.96
CA PRO A 562 -1.47 -41.80 32.83
C PRO A 562 -2.61 -42.11 31.86
N LEU A 563 -2.32 -42.93 30.86
CA LEU A 563 -3.26 -43.36 29.83
C LEU A 563 -3.85 -44.73 30.17
N GLY A 564 -5.01 -45.03 29.58
CA GLY A 564 -5.60 -46.37 29.69
C GLY A 564 -4.91 -47.35 28.74
N ASP A 565 -4.76 -48.59 29.18
CA ASP A 565 -4.31 -49.69 28.32
C ASP A 565 -5.35 -49.99 27.23
N LEU A 566 -4.88 -50.48 26.06
CA LEU A 566 -5.71 -50.82 24.90
C LEU A 566 -6.64 -49.69 24.45
N SER A 567 -6.15 -48.45 24.51
CA SER A 567 -6.89 -47.26 24.09
C SER A 567 -6.09 -46.46 23.07
N GLU A 568 -6.79 -45.92 22.09
CA GLU A 568 -6.22 -45.13 21.01
C GLU A 568 -6.35 -43.62 21.34
N TYR A 569 -5.28 -42.86 21.10
CA TYR A 569 -5.22 -41.43 21.40
C TYR A 569 -4.71 -40.59 20.23
N ASP A 570 -5.27 -39.38 20.12
CA ASP A 570 -4.83 -38.32 19.20
C ASP A 570 -4.06 -37.24 19.96
N PHE A 571 -3.04 -36.69 19.32
CA PHE A 571 -2.17 -35.65 19.85
C PHE A 571 -2.09 -34.47 18.90
N ARG A 572 -1.91 -33.27 19.45
CA ARG A 572 -1.62 -32.09 18.65
C ARG A 572 -0.68 -31.13 19.35
N VAL A 573 0.18 -30.47 18.57
CA VAL A 573 1.11 -29.42 19.04
C VAL A 573 0.88 -28.16 18.23
N PHE A 574 0.83 -27.01 18.90
CA PHE A 574 0.62 -25.71 18.27
C PHE A 574 1.16 -24.57 19.16
N PHE A 575 1.39 -23.42 18.55
CA PHE A 575 1.58 -22.18 19.29
C PHE A 575 0.23 -21.62 19.70
N GLY A 576 0.07 -21.31 20.98
CA GLY A 576 -1.20 -20.79 21.48
C GLY A 576 -1.05 -20.13 22.83
N ARG A 577 -2.08 -19.35 23.19
CA ARG A 577 -2.15 -18.72 24.50
C ARG A 577 -3.53 -18.90 25.10
N TYR A 578 -3.56 -19.04 26.41
CA TYR A 578 -4.79 -18.96 27.18
C TYR A 578 -5.16 -17.50 27.43
N GLU A 579 -6.30 -17.07 26.90
CA GLU A 579 -6.89 -15.78 27.17
C GLU A 579 -8.00 -15.94 28.22
N ASN A 580 -8.11 -14.97 29.13
CA ASN A 580 -9.25 -14.94 30.04
C ASN A 580 -10.43 -14.31 29.33
N SER A 581 -11.51 -15.08 29.14
CA SER A 581 -12.81 -14.61 28.66
C SER A 581 -13.82 -14.56 29.80
N SER A 582 -14.96 -13.88 29.60
CA SER A 582 -16.07 -13.81 30.56
C SER A 582 -16.70 -15.18 30.87
N GLY A 583 -16.45 -16.20 30.04
CA GLY A 583 -16.89 -17.59 30.26
C GLY A 583 -15.80 -18.53 30.81
N GLY A 584 -14.61 -18.03 31.13
CA GLY A 584 -13.46 -18.83 31.59
C GLY A 584 -12.21 -18.67 30.71
N ARG A 585 -11.21 -19.54 30.89
CA ARG A 585 -9.99 -19.54 30.07
C ARG A 585 -10.30 -20.09 28.68
N GLU A 586 -10.13 -19.28 27.64
CA GLU A 586 -10.30 -19.68 26.25
C GLU A 586 -8.93 -19.89 25.60
N LEU A 587 -8.80 -20.95 24.80
CA LEU A 587 -7.58 -21.26 24.06
C LEU A 587 -7.60 -20.53 22.71
N ARG A 588 -6.63 -19.64 22.47
CA ARG A 588 -6.36 -19.08 21.14
C ARG A 588 -5.21 -19.83 20.48
N MET A 589 -5.50 -20.47 19.36
CA MET A 589 -4.49 -21.08 18.50
C MET A 589 -3.87 -19.99 17.61
N GLN A 590 -2.55 -19.82 17.70
CA GLN A 590 -1.77 -18.87 16.92
C GLN A 590 -1.04 -19.53 15.73
N SER A 591 -1.08 -20.87 15.65
CA SER A 591 -0.58 -21.63 14.50
C SER A 591 -1.53 -22.78 14.14
N VAL A 592 -1.40 -23.29 12.92
CA VAL A 592 -2.03 -24.54 12.50
C VAL A 592 -1.47 -25.67 13.38
N PRO A 593 -2.32 -26.52 13.99
CA PRO A 593 -1.86 -27.62 14.80
C PRO A 593 -1.23 -28.73 13.94
N VAL A 594 -0.11 -29.26 14.42
CA VAL A 594 0.47 -30.50 13.89
C VAL A 594 -0.12 -31.65 14.68
N GLU A 595 -0.87 -32.53 14.02
CA GLU A 595 -1.61 -33.61 14.65
C GLU A 595 -0.99 -34.98 14.34
N VAL A 596 -0.97 -35.85 15.36
CA VAL A 596 -0.69 -37.28 15.23
C VAL A 596 -1.92 -38.02 15.72
N ILE A 597 -2.57 -38.76 14.84
CA ILE A 597 -3.86 -39.41 15.09
C ILE A 597 -3.61 -40.90 15.21
N GLY A 598 -4.36 -41.55 16.11
CA GLY A 598 -4.46 -43.00 16.14
C GLY A 598 -3.25 -43.73 16.73
N VAL A 599 -2.78 -43.28 17.90
CA VAL A 599 -1.66 -43.94 18.59
C VAL A 599 -2.20 -44.95 19.61
N ASP A 600 -1.86 -46.22 19.39
CA ASP A 600 -2.22 -47.31 20.30
C ASP A 600 -1.36 -47.31 21.56
N VAL A 601 -2.02 -47.33 22.72
CA VAL A 601 -1.35 -47.49 24.02
C VAL A 601 -1.43 -48.96 24.45
N VAL A 602 -0.29 -49.64 24.45
CA VAL A 602 -0.13 -51.01 24.95
C VAL A 602 0.80 -50.98 26.16
N ALA A 603 0.25 -51.18 27.35
CA ALA A 603 0.98 -51.04 28.61
C ALA A 603 2.12 -52.08 28.75
N ASN A 604 1.89 -53.31 28.28
CA ASN A 604 2.91 -54.35 28.23
C ASN A 604 3.03 -54.93 26.82
N GLY A 605 4.09 -54.55 26.10
CA GLY A 605 4.41 -55.04 24.77
C GLY A 605 5.08 -56.42 24.74
N ASN A 606 5.47 -56.98 25.88
CA ASN A 606 6.19 -58.26 25.93
C ASN A 606 5.19 -59.42 25.97
N PRO A 607 5.18 -60.33 24.97
CA PRO A 607 4.38 -61.53 25.04
C PRO A 607 4.86 -62.43 26.20
N PRO A 608 3.98 -63.26 26.77
CA PRO A 608 4.39 -64.36 27.63
C PRO A 608 5.12 -65.43 26.80
N ASP A 609 5.91 -66.29 27.46
CA ASP A 609 6.52 -67.42 26.76
C ASP A 609 5.44 -68.40 26.25
N GLU A 610 5.79 -69.14 25.19
CA GLU A 610 4.90 -70.10 24.55
C GLU A 610 4.45 -71.23 25.50
N PRO A 611 3.17 -71.64 25.48
CA PRO A 611 2.71 -72.76 26.29
C PRO A 611 3.30 -74.08 25.77
N VAL A 612 3.87 -74.90 26.67
CA VAL A 612 4.47 -76.19 26.28
C VAL A 612 3.44 -77.30 26.43
N VAL A 613 3.08 -77.95 25.32
CA VAL A 613 2.16 -79.10 25.32
C VAL A 613 2.85 -80.33 25.91
N LEU A 614 2.28 -80.88 26.98
CA LEU A 614 2.78 -82.10 27.63
C LEU A 614 2.15 -83.36 27.04
N SER A 615 0.83 -83.31 26.79
CA SER A 615 0.09 -84.38 26.15
C SER A 615 -1.20 -83.86 25.51
N ALA A 616 -1.60 -84.49 24.42
CA ALA A 616 -2.88 -84.23 23.78
C ALA A 616 -3.48 -85.57 23.30
N SER A 617 -4.73 -85.82 23.65
CA SER A 617 -5.45 -87.05 23.28
C SER A 617 -6.89 -86.75 22.90
N GLY A 618 -7.40 -87.47 21.92
CA GLY A 618 -8.75 -87.29 21.38
C GLY A 618 -8.90 -87.94 20.00
N SER A 619 -10.12 -88.07 19.53
CA SER A 619 -10.46 -88.56 18.17
C SER A 619 -11.64 -87.77 17.63
N ALA A 620 -11.81 -87.74 16.30
CA ALA A 620 -12.92 -87.02 15.69
C ALA A 620 -14.27 -87.56 16.21
N GLY A 621 -15.11 -86.67 16.75
CA GLY A 621 -16.37 -87.03 17.40
C GLY A 621 -16.32 -87.18 18.93
N ASP A 622 -15.12 -87.22 19.53
CA ASP A 622 -14.89 -87.29 20.99
C ASP A 622 -14.33 -85.97 21.55
N ASP A 623 -14.12 -85.91 22.87
CA ASP A 623 -13.48 -84.76 23.53
C ASP A 623 -11.96 -84.80 23.40
N LEU A 624 -11.38 -83.69 22.95
CA LEU A 624 -9.96 -83.40 23.07
C LEU A 624 -9.62 -83.11 24.53
N VAL A 625 -8.62 -83.81 25.08
CA VAL A 625 -7.98 -83.49 26.36
C VAL A 625 -6.55 -83.07 26.10
N VAL A 626 -6.21 -81.83 26.43
CA VAL A 626 -4.87 -81.26 26.31
C VAL A 626 -4.33 -80.92 27.69
N MET A 627 -3.13 -81.40 28.01
CA MET A 627 -2.36 -80.97 29.16
C MET A 627 -1.16 -80.15 28.69
N PHE A 628 -0.97 -78.97 29.25
CA PHE A 628 0.12 -78.06 28.91
C PHE A 628 0.65 -77.33 30.14
N THR A 629 1.88 -76.85 30.06
CA THR A 629 2.45 -75.94 31.06
C THR A 629 2.42 -74.51 30.53
N VAL A 630 2.03 -73.58 31.39
CA VAL A 630 2.07 -72.15 31.09
C VAL A 630 3.31 -71.52 31.71
N ASP A 631 3.80 -70.46 31.08
CA ASP A 631 4.78 -69.58 31.71
C ASP A 631 4.10 -68.84 32.88
N LEU A 632 4.57 -69.05 34.11
CA LEU A 632 4.05 -68.36 35.30
C LEU A 632 4.76 -67.02 35.55
N GLY A 633 5.50 -66.52 34.57
CA GLY A 633 6.15 -65.21 34.61
C GLY A 633 5.15 -64.04 34.73
N ALA A 634 5.70 -62.85 34.98
CA ALA A 634 4.92 -61.63 35.19
C ALA A 634 4.07 -61.20 33.97
N ASN A 635 4.33 -61.77 32.79
CA ASN A 635 3.62 -61.46 31.55
C ASN A 635 2.44 -62.40 31.27
N TYR A 636 2.20 -63.44 32.07
CA TYR A 636 1.09 -64.36 31.81
C TYR A 636 -0.24 -63.87 32.37
N HIS A 637 -1.29 -63.92 31.55
CA HIS A 637 -2.65 -63.60 31.97
C HIS A 637 -3.64 -64.74 31.66
N ARG A 638 -3.60 -65.33 30.46
CA ARG A 638 -4.51 -66.42 30.04
C ARG A 638 -3.94 -67.22 28.86
N THR A 639 -4.42 -68.46 28.68
CA THR A 639 -4.17 -69.26 27.47
C THR A 639 -5.49 -69.57 26.75
N GLY A 640 -5.52 -69.34 25.44
CA GLY A 640 -6.64 -69.67 24.56
C GLY A 640 -6.39 -70.98 23.80
N LEU A 641 -7.41 -71.83 23.74
CA LEU A 641 -7.46 -72.98 22.83
C LEU A 641 -8.19 -72.58 21.55
N TYR A 642 -7.52 -72.70 20.41
CA TYR A 642 -8.03 -72.33 19.09
C TYR A 642 -8.24 -73.56 18.22
N ARG A 643 -9.23 -73.52 17.32
CA ARG A 643 -9.58 -74.63 16.42
C ARG A 643 -9.82 -74.13 14.99
N ALA A 644 -9.26 -74.84 14.02
CA ALA A 644 -9.57 -74.70 12.59
C ALA A 644 -10.01 -76.04 11.97
N ALA A 645 -10.39 -76.00 10.69
CA ALA A 645 -10.60 -77.22 9.91
C ALA A 645 -9.32 -78.06 9.84
N PRO A 646 -9.43 -79.40 9.66
CA PRO A 646 -8.26 -80.26 9.52
C PRO A 646 -7.28 -79.75 8.46
N GLY A 647 -5.99 -79.71 8.79
CA GLY A 647 -4.93 -79.24 7.87
C GLY A 647 -4.90 -77.74 7.57
N ALA A 648 -5.83 -76.94 8.09
CA ALA A 648 -5.83 -75.49 7.90
C ALA A 648 -4.71 -74.80 8.71
N PRO A 649 -4.25 -73.60 8.32
CA PRO A 649 -3.28 -72.82 9.08
C PRO A 649 -3.93 -72.09 10.26
N PHE A 650 -3.13 -71.67 11.25
CA PHE A 650 -3.60 -70.96 12.45
C PHE A 650 -4.39 -69.68 12.13
N GLY A 651 -4.09 -68.96 11.04
CA GLY A 651 -4.81 -67.75 10.64
C GLY A 651 -6.32 -67.96 10.35
N SER A 652 -6.77 -69.22 10.23
CA SER A 652 -8.18 -69.58 10.07
C SER A 652 -8.82 -70.17 11.34
N ALA A 653 -8.07 -70.22 12.45
CA ALA A 653 -8.51 -70.81 13.69
C ALA A 653 -9.39 -69.85 14.50
N ALA A 654 -10.51 -70.37 15.01
CA ALA A 654 -11.39 -69.65 15.91
C ALA A 654 -11.13 -70.08 17.36
N LEU A 655 -11.22 -69.14 18.29
CA LEU A 655 -11.12 -69.42 19.72
C LEU A 655 -12.25 -70.37 20.15
N VAL A 656 -11.90 -71.44 20.86
CA VAL A 656 -12.82 -72.41 21.45
C VAL A 656 -13.05 -72.10 22.92
N LYS A 657 -11.97 -71.88 23.68
CA LYS A 657 -12.05 -71.74 25.14
C LYS A 657 -10.86 -70.96 25.69
N TRP A 658 -11.10 -70.17 26.74
CA TRP A 658 -10.05 -69.55 27.55
C TRP A 658 -9.78 -70.37 28.82
N SER A 659 -8.52 -70.43 29.23
CA SER A 659 -8.09 -70.85 30.57
C SER A 659 -7.37 -69.70 31.26
N TYR A 660 -7.72 -69.47 32.51
CA TYR A 660 -7.08 -68.50 33.42
C TYR A 660 -6.33 -69.21 34.56
N ASP A 661 -6.13 -70.52 34.42
CA ASP A 661 -5.48 -71.33 35.45
C ASP A 661 -3.99 -70.95 35.55
N GLN A 662 -3.53 -70.80 36.78
CA GLN A 662 -2.16 -70.45 37.15
C GLN A 662 -1.40 -71.64 37.75
N SER A 663 -1.95 -72.84 37.61
CA SER A 663 -1.28 -74.08 37.96
C SER A 663 -0.12 -74.37 37.00
N SER A 664 0.95 -74.98 37.48
CA SER A 664 2.10 -75.37 36.65
C SER A 664 1.75 -76.35 35.53
N GLN A 665 0.64 -77.07 35.66
CA GLN A 665 0.03 -77.90 34.62
C GLN A 665 -1.45 -77.59 34.54
N VAL A 666 -1.91 -77.25 33.35
CA VAL A 666 -3.30 -76.91 33.06
C VAL A 666 -3.88 -77.96 32.12
N THR A 667 -5.09 -78.44 32.43
CA THR A 667 -5.82 -79.38 31.56
C THR A 667 -7.02 -78.69 30.95
N MET A 668 -7.10 -78.67 29.62
CA MET A 668 -8.24 -78.15 28.87
C MET A 668 -8.94 -79.27 28.12
N THR A 669 -10.27 -79.25 28.16
CA THR A 669 -11.13 -80.15 27.39
C THR A 669 -12.04 -79.39 26.43
N ALA A 670 -12.18 -79.91 25.21
CA ALA A 670 -13.07 -79.36 24.19
C ALA A 670 -13.52 -80.43 23.19
N PRO A 671 -14.76 -80.40 22.67
CA PRO A 671 -15.23 -81.39 21.71
C PRO A 671 -14.54 -81.26 20.34
N ILE A 672 -14.16 -82.40 19.75
CA ILE A 672 -13.69 -82.50 18.36
C ILE A 672 -14.89 -82.79 17.45
N PRO A 673 -15.21 -81.89 16.49
CA PRO A 673 -16.27 -82.17 15.53
C PRO A 673 -16.05 -83.50 14.79
N PRO A 674 -17.12 -84.22 14.39
CA PRO A 674 -17.00 -85.44 13.59
C PRO A 674 -16.29 -85.22 12.25
N SER A 675 -16.25 -83.98 11.74
CA SER A 675 -15.49 -83.58 10.56
C SER A 675 -13.98 -83.41 10.81
N GLY A 676 -13.50 -83.69 12.03
CA GLY A 676 -12.15 -83.43 12.47
C GLY A 676 -11.88 -81.95 12.79
N GLY A 677 -10.68 -81.67 13.31
CA GLY A 677 -10.19 -80.32 13.57
C GLY A 677 -8.70 -80.27 13.92
N ARG A 678 -8.09 -79.10 13.70
CA ARG A 678 -6.71 -78.81 14.12
C ARG A 678 -6.72 -77.80 15.25
N TYR A 679 -5.91 -78.02 16.28
CA TYR A 679 -5.94 -77.24 17.52
C TYR A 679 -4.59 -76.59 17.83
N TRP A 680 -4.64 -75.39 18.40
CA TRP A 680 -3.47 -74.64 18.87
C TRP A 680 -3.73 -74.03 20.24
N LEU A 681 -2.66 -73.84 21.01
CA LEU A 681 -2.64 -73.03 22.22
C LEU A 681 -1.92 -71.72 21.97
N ARG A 682 -2.41 -70.64 22.57
CA ARG A 682 -1.75 -69.34 22.54
C ARG A 682 -1.93 -68.63 23.87
N SER A 683 -0.84 -68.19 24.49
CA SER A 683 -0.89 -67.44 25.74
C SER A 683 -0.91 -65.95 25.48
N GLU A 684 -1.59 -65.18 26.32
CA GLU A 684 -1.70 -63.72 26.21
C GLU A 684 -1.36 -63.06 27.55
N ASN A 685 -0.80 -61.85 27.47
CA ASN A 685 -0.61 -60.97 28.62
C ASN A 685 -1.89 -60.13 28.90
N GLN A 686 -1.84 -59.30 29.96
CA GLN A 686 -2.97 -58.43 30.33
C GLN A 686 -3.32 -57.39 29.25
N SER A 687 -2.32 -56.97 28.47
CA SER A 687 -2.46 -56.06 27.32
C SER A 687 -2.76 -56.80 26.01
N GLN A 688 -3.22 -58.05 26.07
CA GLN A 688 -3.60 -58.88 24.92
C GLN A 688 -2.49 -59.13 23.89
N VAL A 689 -1.23 -58.90 24.26
CA VAL A 689 -0.08 -59.31 23.44
C VAL A 689 0.11 -60.81 23.62
N ALA A 690 0.10 -61.51 22.49
CA ALA A 690 -0.01 -62.96 22.46
C ALA A 690 1.31 -63.61 22.02
N SER A 691 1.64 -64.75 22.64
CA SER A 691 2.76 -65.60 22.24
C SER A 691 2.59 -66.15 20.83
N ASP A 692 3.62 -66.78 20.28
CA ASP A 692 3.44 -67.59 19.07
C ASP A 692 2.50 -68.79 19.35
N PRO A 693 1.70 -69.21 18.35
CA PRO A 693 0.74 -70.29 18.52
C PRO A 693 1.45 -71.66 18.50
N VAL A 694 1.23 -72.46 19.55
CA VAL A 694 1.79 -73.81 19.66
C VAL A 694 0.76 -74.82 19.18
N GLU A 695 1.16 -75.65 18.22
CA GLU A 695 0.29 -76.72 17.70
C GLU A 695 0.10 -77.81 18.75
N VAL A 696 -1.16 -78.12 19.03
CA VAL A 696 -1.56 -79.25 19.89
C VAL A 696 -1.62 -80.54 19.07
N GLY A 697 -2.22 -80.46 17.88
CA GLY A 697 -2.37 -81.60 16.98
C GLY A 697 -3.43 -81.38 15.91
N ASN A 698 -3.37 -82.22 14.86
CA ASN A 698 -4.33 -82.28 13.78
C ASN A 698 -5.10 -83.61 13.84
N TYR A 699 -6.42 -83.54 14.02
CA TYR A 699 -7.30 -84.70 14.15
C TYR A 699 -8.21 -84.76 12.92
N PRO A 700 -7.79 -85.40 11.81
CA PRO A 700 -8.67 -85.62 10.67
C PRO A 700 -9.81 -86.60 11.03
N ALA A 701 -10.91 -86.53 10.27
CA ALA A 701 -12.06 -87.42 10.41
C ALA A 701 -11.72 -88.89 10.10
#